data_AF-A0A9P6MNT1-F1
#
_entry.id   AF-A0A9P6MNT1-F1
#
_cell.length_a   1.000
_cell.length_b   1.000
_cell.length_c   1.000
_cell.angle_alpha   90.00
_cell.angle_beta   90.00
_cell.angle_gamma   90.00
#
_symmetry.space_group_name_H-M   'P 1'
#
loop_
_entity.id
_entity.type
_entity.pdbx_description
1 polymer ?
#
loop_
_entity_poly.entity_id
_entity_poly.type
_entity_poly.pdbx_seq_one_letter_code
_entity_poly.pdbx_strand_id
1 'polypeptide(L)'
;MSLESIQIGFMPPADKVSAENLLQLVAYAQSKGFDYIVSPINSPAYRRVLFEEEEPQNPSLRAWRAGLESFRPEDLVLRTADHSEFIVGTISDWQDFDSQDLKVRLHSELALKQQFNWASHLALGGVMLPYPPSSKPLSNYGRVLTSSISMLPYTACWLRVPCMDDELERNVAEELQGMKSWERWNTILNMAGSQSKLGIALELSATLPTDKVLDRWFAEPVKVVIIPEDIFLTNNKGYPVLSKRHQHVVRKFMRFKPYFMISSSSLPKLTLDEFSDDLLENSLASPHADYLRYLYRTQDTLGVIDQFATGYQDYLQAPLQPLQDNLESSTYETFEKDPIKYQQYELAVERALLDRPVPTDGTPDVTVIMVVGAGRGPLVNCSLRAAEKAGRNVRIYAVEKNPNAFVTIQNMKASLWGDRVNIVFSDMRTWNPPEQADILVSELLGSFGDNELSPECLDGAQKVLKPDGISIPANYTAFVAPMSSNKLHADVSSFKDLTHFETSYVVMFKAISLLAQPKPIWVFEHPNRKDIPLNQNPLSNHHNIRSGSIEFTSKTSGMIHGIAGYFESVLYKDVLLSINPETHSPGMFSWFPIYFPIKTPLYVPAGGQVVLDFWRLTDTRKVWYEWQVSCKVEGLGVIHSSSLHNVGGRSSSIGLY
;
A
#
# COMPACT_ATOMS: atom_id res chain seq x y z
N MET A 1 21.24 -9.02 -14.75
CA MET A 1 21.22 -7.99 -13.69
C MET A 1 20.86 -8.67 -12.39
N SER A 2 21.77 -8.72 -11.41
CA SER A 2 21.47 -9.32 -10.10
C SER A 2 20.52 -8.40 -9.33
N LEU A 3 19.51 -8.98 -8.68
CA LEU A 3 18.46 -8.29 -7.91
C LEU A 3 18.96 -7.70 -6.57
N GLU A 4 20.27 -7.58 -6.36
CA GLU A 4 20.91 -7.24 -5.08
C GLU A 4 21.41 -5.78 -4.99
N SER A 5 21.13 -4.93 -5.97
CA SER A 5 21.59 -3.53 -5.96
C SER A 5 20.55 -2.54 -6.50
N ILE A 6 20.60 -1.30 -5.99
CA ILE A 6 19.84 -0.19 -6.57
C ILE A 6 20.42 0.20 -7.93
N GLN A 7 19.55 0.62 -8.83
CA GLN A 7 19.91 1.12 -10.16
C GLN A 7 20.01 2.64 -10.11
N ILE A 8 21.14 3.20 -10.52
CA ILE A 8 21.45 4.63 -10.44
C ILE A 8 21.83 5.16 -11.83
N GLY A 9 21.05 6.08 -12.35
CA GLY A 9 21.30 6.75 -13.62
C GLY A 9 21.99 8.11 -13.49
N PHE A 10 22.66 8.53 -14.57
CA PHE A 10 23.23 9.86 -14.72
C PHE A 10 22.35 10.72 -15.65
N MET A 11 21.96 11.90 -15.20
CA MET A 11 21.26 12.89 -16.02
C MET A 11 22.15 14.13 -16.22
N PRO A 12 22.84 14.24 -17.37
CA PRO A 12 23.60 15.45 -17.72
C PRO A 12 22.65 16.62 -18.07
N PRO A 13 23.15 17.87 -18.08
CA PRO A 13 22.39 19.01 -18.59
C PRO A 13 21.97 18.78 -20.05
N ALA A 14 20.67 18.82 -20.30
CA ALA A 14 20.11 18.48 -21.61
C ALA A 14 20.66 19.35 -22.76
N ASP A 15 20.91 20.64 -22.51
CA ASP A 15 21.46 21.59 -23.49
C ASP A 15 22.92 21.32 -23.87
N LYS A 16 23.59 20.41 -23.14
CA LYS A 16 24.98 20.04 -23.36
C LYS A 16 25.17 18.65 -23.98
N VAL A 17 24.09 17.90 -24.16
CA VAL A 17 24.13 16.60 -24.84
C VAL A 17 23.92 16.80 -26.34
N SER A 18 24.80 16.24 -27.15
CA SER A 18 24.71 16.25 -28.61
C SER A 18 24.97 14.86 -29.18
N ALA A 19 24.64 14.66 -30.46
CA ALA A 19 24.93 13.39 -31.13
C ALA A 19 26.45 13.09 -31.16
N GLU A 20 27.28 14.13 -31.19
CA GLU A 20 28.74 14.03 -31.31
C GLU A 20 29.40 13.60 -29.98
N ASN A 21 28.82 13.97 -28.83
CA ASN A 21 29.38 13.64 -27.52
C ASN A 21 28.66 12.52 -26.77
N LEU A 22 27.50 12.05 -27.25
CA LEU A 22 26.69 11.05 -26.54
C LEU A 22 27.47 9.77 -26.24
N LEU A 23 28.21 9.22 -27.19
CA LEU A 23 28.98 7.99 -26.97
C LEU A 23 30.07 8.17 -25.90
N GLN A 24 30.69 9.35 -25.84
CA GLN A 24 31.66 9.68 -24.79
C GLN A 24 30.98 9.82 -23.42
N LEU A 25 29.77 10.37 -23.37
CA LEU A 25 28.98 10.48 -22.15
C LEU A 25 28.48 9.11 -21.66
N VAL A 26 28.10 8.21 -22.58
CA VAL A 26 27.78 6.80 -22.25
C VAL A 26 29.00 6.12 -21.66
N ALA A 27 30.16 6.21 -22.31
CA ALA A 27 31.41 5.63 -21.82
C ALA A 27 31.81 6.21 -20.45
N TYR A 28 31.67 7.52 -20.26
CA TYR A 28 31.88 8.18 -18.98
C TYR A 28 30.92 7.66 -17.90
N ALA A 29 29.62 7.57 -18.19
CA ALA A 29 28.64 7.09 -17.24
C ALA A 29 28.95 5.64 -16.80
N GLN A 30 29.31 4.78 -17.76
CA GLN A 30 29.75 3.41 -17.49
C GLN A 30 31.03 3.38 -16.64
N SER A 31 32.04 4.20 -16.96
CA SER A 31 33.31 4.25 -16.21
C SER A 31 33.17 4.81 -14.80
N LYS A 32 32.11 5.60 -14.53
CA LYS A 32 31.71 6.06 -13.19
C LYS A 32 30.75 5.12 -12.48
N GLY A 33 30.43 3.99 -13.11
CA GLY A 33 29.60 2.94 -12.57
C GLY A 33 28.12 3.30 -12.51
N PHE A 34 27.59 4.18 -13.36
CA PHE A 34 26.14 4.37 -13.49
C PHE A 34 25.52 3.21 -14.27
N ASP A 35 24.25 2.89 -13.97
CA ASP A 35 23.50 1.79 -14.57
C ASP A 35 22.76 2.20 -15.86
N TYR A 36 22.53 3.51 -16.05
CA TYR A 36 21.94 4.09 -17.26
C TYR A 36 22.25 5.59 -17.37
N ILE A 37 22.01 6.18 -18.54
CA ILE A 37 22.14 7.63 -18.78
C ILE A 37 20.86 8.20 -19.40
N VAL A 38 20.58 9.46 -19.12
CA VAL A 38 19.49 10.21 -19.74
C VAL A 38 20.01 11.03 -20.92
N SER A 39 19.33 10.97 -22.05
CA SER A 39 19.65 11.77 -23.24
C SER A 39 18.39 12.36 -23.86
N PRO A 40 18.42 13.59 -24.37
CA PRO A 40 17.43 14.06 -25.34
C PRO A 40 17.34 13.07 -26.51
N ILE A 41 16.11 12.79 -26.97
CA ILE A 41 15.93 12.06 -28.23
C ILE A 41 16.36 12.97 -29.38
N ASN A 42 15.94 14.23 -29.32
CA ASN A 42 16.14 15.21 -30.37
C ASN A 42 17.15 16.28 -29.98
N SER A 43 17.79 16.86 -31.00
CA SER A 43 18.62 18.04 -30.85
C SER A 43 17.74 19.31 -30.74
N PRO A 44 18.29 20.45 -30.30
CA PRO A 44 17.60 21.73 -30.37
C PRO A 44 17.15 22.13 -31.78
N ALA A 45 17.80 21.63 -32.83
CA ALA A 45 17.44 21.94 -34.22
C ALA A 45 16.04 21.42 -34.60
N TYR A 46 15.56 20.38 -33.92
CA TYR A 46 14.22 19.84 -34.15
C TYR A 46 13.11 20.86 -33.87
N ARG A 47 13.40 21.91 -33.08
CA ARG A 47 12.47 23.03 -32.85
C ARG A 47 12.08 23.76 -34.14
N ARG A 48 12.77 23.55 -35.26
CA ARG A 48 12.38 24.03 -36.60
C ARG A 48 10.93 23.71 -36.96
N VAL A 49 10.37 22.60 -36.48
CA VAL A 49 8.99 22.21 -36.79
C VAL A 49 7.95 23.20 -36.23
N LEU A 50 8.34 24.05 -35.26
CA LEU A 50 7.51 25.15 -34.75
C LEU A 50 7.63 26.44 -35.59
N PHE A 51 8.79 26.68 -36.20
CA PHE A 51 9.19 28.01 -36.70
C PHE A 51 9.55 28.06 -38.19
N GLU A 52 9.40 26.97 -38.95
CA GLU A 52 9.44 27.00 -40.43
C GLU A 52 8.22 27.77 -40.99
N GLU A 53 8.09 29.06 -40.66
CA GLU A 53 7.00 29.94 -41.06
C GLU A 53 7.49 31.34 -41.48
N GLU A 54 8.24 31.41 -42.58
CA GLU A 54 8.05 32.58 -43.46
C GLU A 54 7.20 32.27 -44.70
N GLU A 55 6.83 31.00 -44.97
CA GLU A 55 5.94 30.69 -46.11
C GLU A 55 4.85 29.64 -45.81
N PRO A 56 3.55 29.97 -45.96
CA PRO A 56 2.42 29.04 -45.84
C PRO A 56 2.46 27.86 -46.83
N GLN A 57 3.39 27.89 -47.79
CA GLN A 57 3.58 26.89 -48.85
C GLN A 57 4.78 25.96 -48.61
N ASN A 58 5.50 26.05 -47.49
CA ASN A 58 6.67 25.17 -47.24
C ASN A 58 6.26 23.68 -47.39
N PRO A 59 6.71 23.00 -48.47
CA PRO A 59 6.28 21.64 -48.76
C PRO A 59 6.77 20.63 -47.72
N SER A 60 7.93 20.89 -47.11
CA SER A 60 8.51 20.04 -46.07
C SER A 60 7.65 20.04 -44.81
N LEU A 61 7.27 21.20 -44.30
CA LEU A 61 6.40 21.27 -43.12
C LEU A 61 5.03 20.63 -43.36
N ARG A 62 4.48 20.73 -44.58
CA ARG A 62 3.24 20.02 -44.96
C ARG A 62 3.44 18.50 -45.01
N ALA A 63 4.53 18.03 -45.58
CA ALA A 63 4.87 16.61 -45.62
C ALA A 63 5.07 16.05 -44.21
N TRP A 64 5.80 16.76 -43.34
CA TRP A 64 5.96 16.40 -41.93
C TRP A 64 4.62 16.33 -41.19
N ARG A 65 3.73 17.34 -41.36
CA ARG A 65 2.38 17.31 -40.75
C ARG A 65 1.54 16.14 -41.25
N ALA A 66 1.75 15.69 -42.48
CA ALA A 66 1.09 14.53 -43.05
C ALA A 66 1.75 13.19 -42.65
N GLY A 67 2.81 13.22 -41.83
CA GLY A 67 3.58 12.03 -41.45
C GLY A 67 4.41 11.44 -42.60
N LEU A 68 4.65 12.21 -43.66
CA LEU A 68 5.38 11.79 -44.86
C LEU A 68 6.88 12.15 -44.81
N GLU A 69 7.32 12.90 -43.80
CA GLU A 69 8.73 13.24 -43.58
C GLU A 69 9.26 12.55 -42.31
N SER A 70 10.41 11.90 -42.40
CA SER A 70 11.11 11.33 -41.25
C SER A 70 11.86 12.39 -40.46
N PHE A 71 12.46 12.01 -39.33
CA PHE A 71 13.49 12.84 -38.71
C PHE A 71 14.64 13.09 -39.69
N ARG A 72 15.18 14.31 -39.69
CA ARG A 72 16.46 14.60 -40.31
C ARG A 72 17.60 14.22 -39.35
N PRO A 73 18.79 13.82 -39.82
CA PRO A 73 19.91 13.48 -38.93
C PRO A 73 20.27 14.58 -37.93
N GLU A 74 20.12 15.84 -38.33
CA GLU A 74 20.32 17.02 -37.48
C GLU A 74 19.23 17.18 -36.41
N ASP A 75 18.03 16.62 -36.59
CA ASP A 75 16.95 16.65 -35.60
C ASP A 75 17.25 15.71 -34.41
N LEU A 76 18.19 14.78 -34.54
CA LEU A 76 18.40 13.68 -33.60
C LEU A 76 19.72 13.79 -32.83
N VAL A 77 19.62 13.56 -31.52
CA VAL A 77 20.76 13.17 -30.68
C VAL A 77 20.89 11.65 -30.71
N LEU A 78 19.79 10.92 -30.48
CA LEU A 78 19.72 9.46 -30.58
C LEU A 78 19.48 9.04 -32.04
N ARG A 79 20.58 8.75 -32.77
CA ARG A 79 20.54 8.38 -34.20
C ARG A 79 20.44 6.88 -34.46
N THR A 80 20.87 6.05 -33.52
CA THR A 80 20.92 4.59 -33.66
C THR A 80 20.38 3.91 -32.38
N ALA A 81 20.20 2.60 -32.43
CA ALA A 81 19.82 1.79 -31.28
C ALA A 81 21.02 1.37 -30.41
N ASP A 82 22.22 1.89 -30.71
CA ASP A 82 23.43 1.58 -29.95
C ASP A 82 23.26 2.06 -28.51
N HIS A 83 23.51 1.18 -27.54
CA HIS A 83 23.33 1.43 -26.12
C HIS A 83 21.89 1.82 -25.71
N SER A 84 20.88 1.51 -26.53
CA SER A 84 19.46 1.78 -26.23
C SER A 84 19.00 1.18 -24.90
N GLU A 85 19.56 0.04 -24.50
CA GLU A 85 19.35 -0.61 -23.22
C GLU A 85 19.89 0.17 -22.01
N PHE A 86 20.84 1.08 -22.25
CA PHE A 86 21.48 1.94 -21.25
C PHE A 86 20.96 3.39 -21.29
N ILE A 87 20.09 3.72 -22.25
CA ILE A 87 19.64 5.10 -22.49
C ILE A 87 18.14 5.24 -22.15
N VAL A 88 17.84 6.27 -21.36
CA VAL A 88 16.49 6.79 -21.16
C VAL A 88 16.35 8.06 -21.99
N GLY A 89 15.36 8.09 -22.89
CA GLY A 89 15.11 9.24 -23.75
C GLY A 89 14.36 10.36 -23.03
N THR A 90 14.63 11.62 -23.35
CA THR A 90 13.78 12.75 -22.95
C THR A 90 13.09 13.36 -24.15
N ILE A 91 11.84 13.76 -23.92
CA ILE A 91 11.02 14.52 -24.85
C ILE A 91 11.44 15.98 -24.82
N SER A 92 11.28 16.66 -25.96
CA SER A 92 11.69 18.05 -26.13
C SER A 92 10.99 18.99 -25.15
N ASP A 93 11.75 19.86 -24.50
CA ASP A 93 11.28 20.83 -23.50
C ASP A 93 10.39 21.95 -24.07
N TRP A 94 10.53 22.24 -25.36
CA TRP A 94 9.76 23.29 -26.04
C TRP A 94 8.30 22.93 -26.33
N GLN A 95 7.89 21.68 -26.09
CA GLN A 95 6.53 21.24 -26.36
C GLN A 95 5.53 21.92 -25.42
N ASP A 96 4.55 22.61 -26.02
CA ASP A 96 3.48 23.28 -25.30
C ASP A 96 2.12 22.84 -25.86
N PHE A 97 1.61 21.74 -25.31
CA PHE A 97 0.30 21.20 -25.70
C PHE A 97 -0.83 22.15 -25.33
N ASP A 98 -0.64 23.04 -24.35
CA ASP A 98 -1.65 23.96 -23.85
C ASP A 98 -1.39 25.41 -24.31
N SER A 99 -0.61 25.59 -25.37
CA SER A 99 -0.38 26.90 -26.01
C SER A 99 -1.70 27.52 -26.49
N GLN A 100 -1.82 28.84 -26.45
CA GLN A 100 -2.96 29.53 -27.07
C GLN A 100 -2.89 29.48 -28.60
N ASP A 101 -1.68 29.37 -29.15
CA ASP A 101 -1.46 29.21 -30.59
C ASP A 101 -1.78 27.76 -31.02
N LEU A 102 -2.78 27.63 -31.92
CA LEU A 102 -3.20 26.36 -32.48
C LEU A 102 -2.06 25.62 -33.18
N LYS A 103 -1.15 26.33 -33.86
CA LYS A 103 -0.03 25.73 -34.58
C LYS A 103 0.95 25.09 -33.62
N VAL A 104 1.33 25.83 -32.57
CA VAL A 104 2.22 25.31 -31.51
C VAL A 104 1.61 24.07 -30.86
N ARG A 105 0.32 24.07 -30.54
CA ARG A 105 -0.36 22.88 -30.00
C ARG A 105 -0.29 21.69 -30.96
N LEU A 106 -0.67 21.90 -32.22
CA LEU A 106 -0.68 20.84 -33.24
C LEU A 106 0.73 20.29 -33.46
N HIS A 107 1.73 21.15 -33.61
CA HIS A 107 3.11 20.74 -33.86
C HIS A 107 3.71 20.05 -32.63
N SER A 108 3.41 20.51 -31.42
CA SER A 108 3.84 19.82 -30.20
C SER A 108 3.27 18.39 -30.15
N GLU A 109 1.97 18.22 -30.45
CA GLU A 109 1.33 16.89 -30.47
C GLU A 109 1.93 15.97 -31.56
N LEU A 110 2.12 16.48 -32.78
CA LEU A 110 2.74 15.71 -33.87
C LEU A 110 4.18 15.33 -33.53
N ALA A 111 4.93 16.25 -32.93
CA ALA A 111 6.31 16.03 -32.52
C ALA A 111 6.41 14.95 -31.44
N LEU A 112 5.51 14.95 -30.44
CA LEU A 112 5.46 13.92 -29.41
C LEU A 112 5.22 12.55 -30.03
N LYS A 113 4.26 12.43 -30.95
CA LYS A 113 3.95 11.17 -31.65
C LYS A 113 5.16 10.67 -32.43
N GLN A 114 5.86 11.57 -33.13
CA GLN A 114 7.09 11.22 -33.86
C GLN A 114 8.19 10.72 -32.90
N GLN A 115 8.36 11.39 -31.76
CA GLN A 115 9.33 11.01 -30.72
C GLN A 115 9.00 9.66 -30.09
N PHE A 116 7.73 9.40 -29.77
CA PHE A 116 7.29 8.11 -29.22
C PHE A 116 7.51 6.97 -30.21
N ASN A 117 7.19 7.18 -31.48
CA ASN A 117 7.46 6.19 -32.53
C ASN A 117 8.96 5.89 -32.64
N TRP A 118 9.81 6.91 -32.57
CA TRP A 118 11.26 6.72 -32.62
C TRP A 118 11.83 6.05 -31.37
N ALA A 119 11.39 6.45 -30.18
CA ALA A 119 11.77 5.78 -28.93
C ALA A 119 11.37 4.30 -28.93
N SER A 120 10.17 3.99 -29.43
CA SER A 120 9.72 2.60 -29.59
C SER A 120 10.54 1.86 -30.66
N HIS A 121 10.93 2.52 -31.75
CA HIS A 121 11.75 1.92 -32.80
C HIS A 121 13.15 1.56 -32.29
N LEU A 122 13.75 2.44 -31.48
CA LEU A 122 15.03 2.20 -30.82
C LEU A 122 14.94 1.24 -29.62
N ALA A 123 13.72 0.80 -29.25
CA ALA A 123 13.48 -0.06 -28.09
C ALA A 123 14.03 0.49 -26.75
N LEU A 124 13.92 1.81 -26.54
CA LEU A 124 14.36 2.43 -25.28
C LEU A 124 13.60 1.84 -24.08
N GLY A 125 14.32 1.65 -22.96
CA GLY A 125 13.73 1.14 -21.71
C GLY A 125 12.71 2.11 -21.09
N GLY A 126 12.89 3.42 -21.32
CA GLY A 126 11.95 4.45 -20.86
C GLY A 126 12.13 5.77 -21.60
N VAL A 127 11.06 6.56 -21.60
CA VAL A 127 11.06 7.97 -22.00
C VAL A 127 10.52 8.83 -20.88
N MET A 128 11.12 10.01 -20.69
CA MET A 128 10.72 10.99 -19.70
C MET A 128 10.12 12.22 -20.38
N LEU A 129 8.92 12.60 -19.94
CA LEU A 129 8.24 13.82 -20.35
C LEU A 129 8.59 14.98 -19.42
N PRO A 130 8.70 16.21 -19.96
CA PRO A 130 8.91 17.39 -19.15
C PRO A 130 7.69 17.69 -18.29
N TYR A 131 7.93 18.26 -17.11
CA TYR A 131 6.87 18.81 -16.28
C TYR A 131 6.24 20.03 -17.00
N PRO A 132 4.91 20.06 -17.21
CA PRO A 132 4.28 21.21 -17.85
C PRO A 132 4.46 22.48 -17.01
N PRO A 133 4.72 23.65 -17.61
CA PRO A 133 4.88 24.91 -16.88
C PRO A 133 3.70 25.18 -15.93
N SER A 134 4.01 25.69 -14.75
CA SER A 134 3.03 25.91 -13.67
C SER A 134 1.91 26.87 -14.03
N SER A 135 2.18 27.83 -14.91
CA SER A 135 1.19 28.78 -15.43
C SER A 135 0.20 28.19 -16.45
N LYS A 136 0.45 26.98 -16.95
CA LYS A 136 -0.34 26.37 -18.03
C LYS A 136 -1.44 25.45 -17.47
N PRO A 137 -2.60 25.37 -18.14
CA PRO A 137 -3.58 24.34 -17.84
C PRO A 137 -3.03 22.96 -18.23
N LEU A 138 -3.69 21.90 -17.76
CA LEU A 138 -3.27 20.51 -17.97
C LEU A 138 -4.17 19.73 -18.94
N SER A 139 -5.23 20.36 -19.46
CA SER A 139 -6.29 19.65 -20.17
C SER A 139 -5.79 19.04 -21.47
N ASN A 140 -5.04 19.79 -22.30
CA ASN A 140 -4.53 19.23 -23.53
C ASN A 140 -3.29 18.37 -23.30
N TYR A 141 -2.42 18.71 -22.33
CA TYR A 141 -1.32 17.85 -21.89
C TYR A 141 -1.82 16.43 -21.56
N GLY A 142 -2.82 16.34 -20.66
CA GLY A 142 -3.44 15.07 -20.27
C GLY A 142 -4.04 14.33 -21.46
N ARG A 143 -4.86 15.01 -22.29
CA ARG A 143 -5.46 14.40 -23.49
C ARG A 143 -4.41 13.84 -24.46
N VAL A 144 -3.39 14.63 -24.79
CA VAL A 144 -2.34 14.26 -25.74
C VAL A 144 -1.57 13.06 -25.20
N LEU A 145 -1.16 13.09 -23.94
CA LEU A 145 -0.48 11.98 -23.29
C LEU A 145 -1.33 10.70 -23.32
N THR A 146 -2.58 10.77 -22.86
CA THR A 146 -3.51 9.62 -22.83
C THR A 146 -3.70 9.01 -24.23
N SER A 147 -3.86 9.85 -25.26
CA SER A 147 -4.06 9.37 -26.62
C SER A 147 -2.80 8.80 -27.29
N SER A 148 -1.61 9.21 -26.83
CA SER A 148 -0.33 8.86 -27.46
C SER A 148 0.41 7.75 -26.73
N ILE A 149 0.16 7.51 -25.44
CA ILE A 149 0.89 6.50 -24.63
C ILE A 149 0.77 5.07 -25.19
N SER A 150 -0.29 4.77 -25.93
CA SER A 150 -0.49 3.48 -26.61
C SER A 150 0.56 3.22 -27.71
N MET A 151 1.20 4.26 -28.23
CA MET A 151 2.29 4.17 -29.22
C MET A 151 3.59 3.60 -28.63
N LEU A 152 3.70 3.52 -27.31
CA LEU A 152 4.84 2.91 -26.62
C LEU A 152 4.44 1.48 -26.18
N PRO A 153 4.65 0.44 -26.99
CA PRO A 153 4.22 -0.92 -26.65
C PRO A 153 4.92 -1.44 -25.38
N TYR A 154 6.24 -1.24 -25.30
CA TYR A 154 7.10 -1.77 -24.23
C TYR A 154 7.87 -0.69 -23.46
N THR A 155 8.18 0.44 -24.11
CA THR A 155 8.90 1.56 -23.49
C THR A 155 8.08 2.19 -22.36
N ALA A 156 8.67 2.34 -21.18
CA ALA A 156 8.02 3.00 -20.06
C ALA A 156 7.88 4.51 -20.30
N CYS A 157 6.86 5.14 -19.71
CA CYS A 157 6.57 6.56 -19.88
C CYS A 157 6.54 7.24 -18.51
N TRP A 158 7.52 8.10 -18.24
CA TRP A 158 7.66 8.75 -16.94
C TRP A 158 7.42 10.25 -17.05
N LEU A 159 6.49 10.78 -16.27
CA LEU A 159 6.33 12.21 -16.14
C LEU A 159 7.29 12.72 -15.06
N ARG A 160 8.20 13.64 -15.44
CA ARG A 160 9.00 14.37 -14.45
C ARG A 160 8.07 15.24 -13.61
N VAL A 161 8.12 15.12 -12.29
CA VAL A 161 7.31 15.92 -11.36
C VAL A 161 8.19 16.36 -10.20
N PRO A 162 8.32 17.67 -9.93
CA PRO A 162 9.04 18.13 -8.75
C PRO A 162 8.21 17.88 -7.49
N CYS A 163 8.84 17.42 -6.41
CA CYS A 163 8.13 17.21 -5.14
C CYS A 163 7.68 18.54 -4.51
N MET A 164 8.33 19.65 -4.88
CA MET A 164 7.90 21.04 -4.64
C MET A 164 8.09 21.87 -5.90
N ASP A 165 7.06 22.63 -6.28
CA ASP A 165 7.13 23.58 -7.39
C ASP A 165 7.13 25.01 -6.86
N ASP A 166 8.28 25.67 -6.87
CA ASP A 166 8.42 27.01 -6.28
C ASP A 166 7.47 28.04 -6.89
N GLU A 167 7.08 27.92 -8.16
CA GLU A 167 6.15 28.86 -8.78
C GLU A 167 4.74 28.75 -8.22
N LEU A 168 4.28 27.52 -7.97
CA LEU A 168 2.95 27.18 -7.43
C LEU A 168 2.86 27.33 -5.92
N GLU A 169 3.97 27.10 -5.22
CA GLU A 169 4.02 27.06 -3.76
C GLU A 169 4.27 28.46 -3.15
N ARG A 170 4.41 29.50 -3.98
CA ARG A 170 4.44 30.90 -3.53
C ARG A 170 3.20 31.22 -2.68
N ASN A 171 3.44 31.64 -1.45
CA ASN A 171 2.42 31.97 -0.44
C ASN A 171 1.53 30.78 0.00
N VAL A 172 1.95 29.54 -0.28
CA VAL A 172 1.31 28.35 0.29
C VAL A 172 1.91 28.09 1.67
N ALA A 173 1.05 27.78 2.65
CA ALA A 173 1.48 27.42 3.98
C ALA A 173 2.47 26.25 3.93
N GLU A 174 3.54 26.31 4.73
CA GLU A 174 4.62 25.31 4.75
C GLU A 174 4.09 23.87 4.87
N GLU A 175 3.01 23.70 5.66
CA GLU A 175 2.37 22.39 5.87
C GLU A 175 1.69 21.79 4.62
N LEU A 176 1.39 22.63 3.62
CA LEU A 176 0.76 22.27 2.35
C LEU A 176 1.73 22.35 1.15
N GLN A 177 2.99 22.76 1.35
CA GLN A 177 3.96 22.82 0.27
C GLN A 177 4.19 21.44 -0.34
N GLY A 178 4.24 21.38 -1.67
CA GLY A 178 4.33 20.15 -2.46
C GLY A 178 2.98 19.54 -2.82
N MET A 179 1.88 20.01 -2.21
CA MET A 179 0.54 19.54 -2.55
C MET A 179 0.14 19.91 -3.98
N LYS A 180 0.56 21.07 -4.50
CA LYS A 180 0.19 21.51 -5.85
C LYS A 180 0.82 20.66 -6.92
N SER A 181 2.06 20.21 -6.71
CA SER A 181 2.71 19.24 -7.58
C SER A 181 1.94 17.93 -7.65
N TRP A 182 1.49 17.40 -6.50
CA TRP A 182 0.70 16.18 -6.44
C TRP A 182 -0.68 16.36 -7.10
N GLU A 183 -1.36 17.48 -6.88
CA GLU A 183 -2.67 17.79 -7.52
C GLU A 183 -2.56 17.82 -9.06
N ARG A 184 -1.45 18.37 -9.58
CA ARG A 184 -1.17 18.39 -11.04
C ARG A 184 -0.92 17.00 -11.58
N TRP A 185 -0.12 16.18 -10.90
CA TRP A 185 0.04 14.76 -11.23
C TRP A 185 -1.31 14.02 -11.24
N ASN A 186 -2.07 14.15 -10.16
CA ASN A 186 -3.37 13.49 -9.99
C ASN A 186 -4.37 13.90 -11.10
N THR A 187 -4.35 15.16 -11.53
CA THR A 187 -5.17 15.64 -12.65
C THR A 187 -4.84 14.91 -13.94
N ILE A 188 -3.56 14.72 -14.25
CA ILE A 188 -3.10 13.97 -15.43
C ILE A 188 -3.46 12.49 -15.31
N LEU A 189 -3.21 11.89 -14.14
CA LEU A 189 -3.50 10.48 -13.88
C LEU A 189 -5.00 10.17 -14.05
N ASN A 190 -5.89 11.04 -13.55
CA ASN A 190 -7.33 10.88 -13.71
C ASN A 190 -7.78 10.91 -15.18
N MET A 191 -7.11 11.70 -16.04
CA MET A 191 -7.38 11.70 -17.48
C MET A 191 -6.79 10.48 -18.20
N ALA A 192 -5.65 9.96 -17.74
CA ALA A 192 -5.01 8.78 -18.29
C ALA A 192 -5.73 7.48 -17.89
N GLY A 193 -6.36 7.47 -16.71
CA GLY A 193 -6.84 6.27 -16.05
C GLY A 193 -5.70 5.37 -15.58
N SER A 194 -6.04 4.14 -15.16
CA SER A 194 -5.06 3.15 -14.68
C SER A 194 -4.23 2.58 -15.84
N GLN A 195 -3.20 3.33 -16.27
CA GLN A 195 -2.25 2.93 -17.31
C GLN A 195 -0.97 2.41 -16.67
N SER A 196 -0.68 1.12 -16.83
CA SER A 196 0.51 0.48 -16.23
C SER A 196 1.85 1.08 -16.70
N LYS A 197 1.87 1.75 -17.86
CA LYS A 197 3.07 2.34 -18.47
C LYS A 197 3.40 3.73 -17.95
N LEU A 198 2.41 4.45 -17.41
CA LEU A 198 2.59 5.81 -16.91
C LEU A 198 3.10 5.75 -15.47
N GLY A 199 4.24 6.39 -15.22
CA GLY A 199 4.84 6.50 -13.89
C GLY A 199 5.36 7.89 -13.61
N ILE A 200 5.81 8.11 -12.38
CA ILE A 200 6.40 9.38 -11.96
C ILE A 200 7.92 9.25 -11.92
N ALA A 201 8.61 10.24 -12.48
CA ALA A 201 9.99 10.55 -12.15
C ALA A 201 9.98 11.73 -11.15
N LEU A 202 10.00 11.40 -9.86
CA LEU A 202 9.82 12.37 -8.77
C LEU A 202 11.15 13.05 -8.48
N GLU A 203 11.21 14.36 -8.67
CA GLU A 203 12.41 15.15 -8.43
C GLU A 203 12.40 15.76 -7.03
N LEU A 204 13.44 15.49 -6.25
CA LEU A 204 13.62 16.05 -4.92
C LEU A 204 14.18 17.47 -5.02
N SER A 205 13.63 18.38 -4.21
CA SER A 205 14.13 19.76 -4.04
C SER A 205 15.02 19.88 -2.80
N ALA A 206 15.79 20.96 -2.71
CA ALA A 206 16.68 21.23 -1.56
C ALA A 206 15.93 21.28 -0.21
N THR A 207 14.68 21.71 -0.23
CA THR A 207 13.72 21.59 0.87
C THR A 207 12.68 20.53 0.52
N LEU A 208 12.32 19.67 1.47
CA LEU A 208 11.30 18.63 1.24
C LEU A 208 9.93 19.05 1.78
N PRO A 209 8.82 18.63 1.14
CA PRO A 209 7.47 18.75 1.68
C PRO A 209 7.34 18.12 3.06
N THR A 210 6.24 18.41 3.77
CA THR A 210 5.94 17.72 5.03
C THR A 210 5.74 16.22 4.84
N ASP A 211 5.90 15.45 5.92
CA ASP A 211 5.82 13.98 5.86
C ASP A 211 4.44 13.51 5.36
N LYS A 212 3.37 14.26 5.68
CA LYS A 212 2.00 14.00 5.17
C LYS A 212 1.89 14.15 3.65
N VAL A 213 2.60 15.10 3.06
CA VAL A 213 2.63 15.28 1.60
C VAL A 213 3.49 14.20 0.96
N LEU A 214 4.62 13.87 1.59
CA LEU A 214 5.50 12.77 1.14
C LEU A 214 4.79 11.41 1.18
N ASP A 215 3.95 11.15 2.19
CA ASP A 215 3.14 9.92 2.31
C ASP A 215 2.25 9.67 1.09
N ARG A 216 1.80 10.72 0.41
CA ARG A 216 1.07 10.59 -0.86
C ARG A 216 1.95 10.04 -1.96
N TRP A 217 3.16 10.58 -2.12
CA TRP A 217 4.09 10.12 -3.14
C TRP A 217 4.50 8.65 -2.96
N PHE A 218 4.52 8.14 -1.73
CA PHE A 218 4.72 6.70 -1.47
C PHE A 218 3.52 5.83 -1.88
N ALA A 219 2.33 6.41 -2.03
CA ALA A 219 1.13 5.75 -2.55
C ALA A 219 0.99 5.82 -4.09
N GLU A 220 1.85 6.60 -4.75
CA GLU A 220 1.84 6.83 -6.19
C GLU A 220 2.83 5.93 -6.94
N PRO A 221 2.68 5.72 -8.26
CA PRO A 221 3.59 4.89 -9.06
C PRO A 221 4.91 5.61 -9.38
N VAL A 222 5.68 5.97 -8.35
CA VAL A 222 7.03 6.53 -8.50
C VAL A 222 7.97 5.46 -9.04
N LYS A 223 8.43 5.66 -10.28
CA LYS A 223 9.35 4.75 -10.99
C LYS A 223 10.79 5.21 -10.89
N VAL A 224 11.00 6.52 -10.82
CA VAL A 224 12.33 7.14 -10.69
C VAL A 224 12.30 8.18 -9.58
N VAL A 225 13.34 8.22 -8.76
CA VAL A 225 13.62 9.33 -7.84
C VAL A 225 14.82 10.11 -8.37
N ILE A 226 14.58 11.33 -8.82
CA ILE A 226 15.61 12.25 -9.31
C ILE A 226 16.15 13.05 -8.12
N ILE A 227 17.47 13.02 -7.97
CA ILE A 227 18.21 13.69 -6.90
C ILE A 227 19.18 14.68 -7.57
N PRO A 228 18.85 15.98 -7.58
CA PRO A 228 19.76 16.99 -8.09
C PRO A 228 21.07 17.03 -7.31
N GLU A 229 22.18 17.23 -8.01
CA GLU A 229 23.53 17.23 -7.44
C GLU A 229 23.72 18.35 -6.40
N ASP A 230 23.03 19.47 -6.57
CA ASP A 230 23.08 20.65 -5.71
C ASP A 230 22.41 20.46 -4.34
N ILE A 231 21.58 19.43 -4.14
CA ILE A 231 20.99 19.12 -2.83
C ILE A 231 21.95 18.36 -1.91
N PHE A 232 23.05 17.82 -2.46
CA PHE A 232 24.05 17.14 -1.66
C PHE A 232 24.88 18.15 -0.86
N LEU A 233 25.03 17.86 0.43
CA LEU A 233 25.91 18.59 1.33
C LEU A 233 27.30 17.99 1.28
N THR A 234 28.33 18.79 1.57
CA THR A 234 29.69 18.27 1.74
C THR A 234 29.95 17.96 3.20
N ASN A 235 30.39 16.74 3.52
CA ASN A 235 30.80 16.40 4.88
C ASN A 235 32.22 16.92 5.21
N ASN A 236 32.65 16.77 6.47
CA ASN A 236 33.98 17.22 6.92
C ASN A 236 35.17 16.55 6.19
N LYS A 237 34.93 15.46 5.46
CA LYS A 237 35.94 14.74 4.67
C LYS A 237 35.86 15.07 3.18
N GLY A 238 35.01 16.01 2.77
CA GLY A 238 34.85 16.40 1.37
C GLY A 238 33.91 15.52 0.53
N TYR A 239 33.22 14.53 1.12
CA TYR A 239 32.31 13.65 0.38
C TYR A 239 30.87 14.19 0.36
N PRO A 240 30.12 13.96 -0.74
CA PRO A 240 28.73 14.35 -0.81
C PRO A 240 27.86 13.46 0.10
N VAL A 241 26.96 14.08 0.83
CA VAL A 241 26.01 13.44 1.73
C VAL A 241 24.66 14.16 1.69
N LEU A 242 23.58 13.43 1.88
CA LEU A 242 22.25 14.02 2.03
C LEU A 242 22.00 14.43 3.49
N SER A 243 21.15 15.43 3.72
CA SER A 243 20.66 15.74 5.06
C SER A 243 19.89 14.56 5.66
N LYS A 244 19.72 14.51 6.99
CA LYS A 244 19.02 13.40 7.66
C LYS A 244 17.58 13.20 7.18
N ARG A 245 16.86 14.30 6.89
CA ARG A 245 15.49 14.27 6.33
C ARG A 245 15.48 13.61 4.94
N HIS A 246 16.42 13.99 4.07
CA HIS A 246 16.55 13.37 2.74
C HIS A 246 16.99 11.91 2.81
N GLN A 247 17.92 11.56 3.70
CA GLN A 247 18.31 10.17 3.92
C GLN A 247 17.11 9.30 4.31
N HIS A 248 16.21 9.80 5.17
CA HIS A 248 15.01 9.08 5.56
C HIS A 248 14.08 8.84 4.36
N VAL A 249 13.78 9.88 3.58
CA VAL A 249 12.92 9.79 2.38
C VAL A 249 13.51 8.85 1.33
N VAL A 250 14.79 8.98 1.01
CA VAL A 250 15.49 8.13 0.04
C VAL A 250 15.49 6.66 0.49
N ARG A 251 15.78 6.38 1.77
CA ARG A 251 15.71 5.02 2.31
C ARG A 251 14.30 4.45 2.29
N LYS A 252 13.27 5.27 2.52
CA LYS A 252 11.87 4.84 2.41
C LYS A 252 11.55 4.47 0.96
N PHE A 253 11.94 5.29 -0.02
CA PHE A 253 11.79 4.96 -1.45
C PHE A 253 12.53 3.69 -1.85
N MET A 254 13.74 3.42 -1.35
CA MET A 254 14.47 2.18 -1.64
C MET A 254 13.64 0.91 -1.35
N ARG A 255 12.73 0.95 -0.36
CA ARG A 255 11.81 -0.18 -0.05
C ARG A 255 10.77 -0.43 -1.14
N PHE A 256 10.47 0.58 -1.97
CA PHE A 256 9.59 0.50 -3.14
C PHE A 256 10.36 0.11 -4.42
N LYS A 257 11.69 0.00 -4.35
CA LYS A 257 12.58 -0.38 -5.45
C LYS A 257 12.41 0.48 -6.74
N PRO A 258 12.35 1.82 -6.67
CA PRO A 258 12.41 2.67 -7.85
C PRO A 258 13.84 2.68 -8.41
N TYR A 259 14.00 3.19 -9.63
CA TYR A 259 15.28 3.65 -10.12
C TYR A 259 15.67 4.96 -9.42
N PHE A 260 16.96 5.22 -9.25
CA PHE A 260 17.48 6.49 -8.77
C PHE A 260 18.22 7.20 -9.89
N MET A 261 18.20 8.53 -9.89
CA MET A 261 18.86 9.32 -10.92
C MET A 261 19.54 10.51 -10.28
N ILE A 262 20.80 10.77 -10.65
CA ILE A 262 21.53 11.97 -10.23
C ILE A 262 21.49 12.98 -11.38
N SER A 263 20.88 14.14 -11.13
CA SER A 263 20.81 15.25 -12.09
C SER A 263 21.96 16.21 -11.87
N SER A 264 22.81 16.40 -12.87
CA SER A 264 23.93 17.35 -12.79
C SER A 264 23.61 18.65 -13.52
N SER A 265 24.09 19.77 -12.98
CA SER A 265 24.04 21.08 -13.62
C SER A 265 25.26 21.37 -14.50
N SER A 266 26.25 20.47 -14.55
CA SER A 266 27.48 20.66 -15.32
C SER A 266 27.86 19.40 -16.09
N LEU A 267 28.54 19.56 -17.23
CA LEU A 267 29.16 18.42 -17.89
C LEU A 267 30.47 18.04 -17.20
N PRO A 268 30.79 16.73 -17.12
CA PRO A 268 32.14 16.30 -16.79
C PRO A 268 33.12 16.83 -17.83
N LYS A 269 34.33 17.17 -17.39
CA LYS A 269 35.42 17.55 -18.31
C LYS A 269 35.95 16.28 -18.98
N LEU A 270 35.44 15.98 -20.17
CA LEU A 270 35.90 14.86 -20.99
C LEU A 270 37.23 15.22 -21.65
N THR A 271 38.37 15.06 -20.96
CA THR A 271 39.70 15.23 -21.58
C THR A 271 40.16 13.93 -22.22
N LEU A 272 40.77 14.02 -23.41
CA LEU A 272 41.28 12.86 -24.19
C LEU A 272 42.27 11.98 -23.38
N ASP A 273 42.96 12.55 -22.39
CA ASP A 273 43.90 11.82 -21.53
C ASP A 273 43.21 10.87 -20.53
N GLU A 274 41.91 11.06 -20.21
CA GLU A 274 41.18 10.16 -19.29
C GLU A 274 40.83 8.79 -19.91
N PHE A 275 41.04 8.62 -21.22
CA PHE A 275 40.84 7.36 -21.95
C PHE A 275 42.14 6.57 -22.16
N SER A 276 43.26 6.97 -21.54
CA SER A 276 44.47 6.13 -21.47
C SER A 276 44.27 4.98 -20.46
N ASP A 277 44.67 3.75 -20.82
CA ASP A 277 44.48 2.53 -20.03
C ASP A 277 44.96 2.64 -18.57
N ASP A 278 45.99 3.46 -18.28
CA ASP A 278 46.55 3.66 -16.93
C ASP A 278 45.67 4.53 -15.99
N LEU A 279 44.68 5.28 -16.51
CA LEU A 279 43.73 6.07 -15.70
C LEU A 279 42.39 5.38 -15.49
N LEU A 280 42.07 4.35 -16.28
CA LEU A 280 40.90 3.50 -16.06
C LEU A 280 41.01 2.68 -14.77
N GLU A 281 42.22 2.29 -14.35
CA GLU A 281 42.45 1.61 -13.06
C GLU A 281 42.26 2.54 -11.83
N ASN A 282 42.26 3.87 -12.02
CA ASN A 282 42.09 4.87 -10.95
C ASN A 282 40.76 5.66 -11.03
N SER A 283 39.80 5.27 -11.90
CA SER A 283 38.49 5.93 -12.00
C SER A 283 37.64 5.67 -10.75
N LEU A 284 37.80 6.54 -9.75
CA LEU A 284 36.88 6.69 -8.63
C LEU A 284 35.45 6.77 -9.19
N ALA A 285 34.61 5.81 -8.79
CA ALA A 285 33.18 5.82 -9.04
C ALA A 285 32.57 7.17 -8.61
N SER A 286 31.44 7.55 -9.21
CA SER A 286 30.77 8.81 -8.86
C SER A 286 30.54 8.88 -7.35
N PRO A 287 31.12 9.87 -6.62
CA PRO A 287 30.97 9.95 -5.16
C PRO A 287 29.51 10.06 -4.72
N HIS A 288 28.67 10.69 -5.54
CA HIS A 288 27.23 10.78 -5.35
C HIS A 288 26.54 9.41 -5.50
N ALA A 289 26.87 8.65 -6.55
CA ALA A 289 26.31 7.31 -6.75
C ALA A 289 26.78 6.34 -5.65
N ASP A 290 28.04 6.41 -5.26
CA ASP A 290 28.61 5.63 -4.16
C ASP A 290 27.95 5.93 -2.83
N TYR A 291 27.61 7.19 -2.57
CA TYR A 291 26.85 7.57 -1.39
C TYR A 291 25.44 6.95 -1.39
N LEU A 292 24.73 6.93 -2.52
CA LEU A 292 23.43 6.25 -2.62
C LEU A 292 23.57 4.74 -2.40
N ARG A 293 24.60 4.09 -2.98
CA ARG A 293 24.91 2.68 -2.71
C ARG A 293 25.28 2.43 -1.26
N TYR A 294 25.96 3.38 -0.62
CA TYR A 294 26.24 3.33 0.82
C TYR A 294 24.94 3.41 1.62
N LEU A 295 24.02 4.33 1.30
CA LEU A 295 22.73 4.42 1.97
C LEU A 295 21.92 3.12 1.84
N TYR A 296 21.97 2.46 0.68
CA TYR A 296 21.33 1.17 0.44
C TYR A 296 21.97 0.04 1.25
N ARG A 297 23.31 -0.07 1.23
CA ARG A 297 24.05 -1.09 2.00
C ARG A 297 23.93 -0.92 3.52
N THR A 298 23.72 0.31 3.98
CA THR A 298 23.56 0.66 5.41
C THR A 298 22.11 0.83 5.82
N GLN A 299 21.16 0.25 5.07
CA GLN A 299 19.78 0.17 5.52
C GLN A 299 19.68 -0.74 6.75
N ASP A 300 18.80 -0.36 7.67
CA ASP A 300 18.44 -1.23 8.78
C ASP A 300 17.85 -2.54 8.24
N THR A 301 18.14 -3.64 8.92
CA THR A 301 17.50 -4.92 8.63
C THR A 301 15.99 -4.77 8.79
N LEU A 302 15.23 -5.40 7.89
CA LEU A 302 13.78 -5.40 7.97
C LEU A 302 13.34 -5.93 9.34
N GLY A 303 12.33 -5.30 9.95
CA GLY A 303 11.71 -5.82 11.17
C GLY A 303 11.03 -7.16 10.90
N VAL A 304 10.66 -7.89 11.97
CA VAL A 304 10.01 -9.21 11.86
C VAL A 304 8.75 -9.16 10.99
N ILE A 305 7.92 -8.12 11.16
CA ILE A 305 6.70 -7.90 10.37
C ILE A 305 7.04 -7.69 8.90
N ASP A 306 8.00 -6.82 8.59
CA ASP A 306 8.40 -6.52 7.21
C ASP A 306 9.02 -7.74 6.49
N GLN A 307 9.79 -8.56 7.22
CA GLN A 307 10.35 -9.82 6.71
C GLN A 307 9.22 -10.80 6.37
N PHE A 308 8.27 -10.99 7.29
CA PHE A 308 7.12 -11.87 7.08
C PHE A 308 6.22 -11.38 5.94
N ALA A 309 6.00 -10.07 5.85
CA ALA A 309 5.22 -9.42 4.81
C ALA A 309 5.84 -9.45 3.41
N THR A 310 7.11 -9.88 3.27
CA THR A 310 7.80 -9.88 1.98
C THR A 310 7.08 -10.80 1.00
N GLY A 311 6.58 -10.21 -0.10
CA GLY A 311 5.77 -10.91 -1.11
C GLY A 311 4.26 -10.70 -0.97
N TYR A 312 3.78 -10.28 0.21
CA TYR A 312 2.35 -9.99 0.47
C TYR A 312 1.98 -8.51 0.38
N GLN A 313 2.97 -7.65 0.24
CA GLN A 313 2.79 -6.20 0.17
C GLN A 313 1.91 -5.81 -1.02
N ASP A 314 0.82 -5.10 -0.72
CA ASP A 314 -0.21 -4.67 -1.67
C ASP A 314 -0.81 -5.82 -2.51
N TYR A 315 -0.77 -7.06 -1.99
CA TYR A 315 -1.38 -8.22 -2.62
C TYR A 315 -2.79 -8.45 -2.08
N LEU A 316 -3.78 -8.48 -2.98
CA LEU A 316 -5.19 -8.67 -2.65
C LEU A 316 -5.47 -10.14 -2.29
N GLN A 317 -5.88 -10.39 -1.05
CA GLN A 317 -6.26 -11.73 -0.59
C GLN A 317 -7.72 -11.74 -0.16
N ALA A 318 -8.44 -12.83 -0.46
CA ALA A 318 -9.76 -13.03 0.11
C ALA A 318 -9.62 -13.23 1.64
N PRO A 319 -10.46 -12.59 2.47
CA PRO A 319 -10.52 -12.90 3.89
C PRO A 319 -10.86 -14.37 4.10
N LEU A 320 -10.24 -14.99 5.10
CA LEU A 320 -10.52 -16.37 5.46
C LEU A 320 -11.95 -16.49 6.00
N GLN A 321 -12.56 -17.67 5.85
CA GLN A 321 -13.88 -17.99 6.40
C GLN A 321 -13.83 -19.31 7.20
N PRO A 322 -13.14 -19.37 8.35
CA PRO A 322 -12.90 -20.64 9.05
C PRO A 322 -14.17 -21.34 9.56
N LEU A 323 -15.28 -20.60 9.71
CA LEU A 323 -16.58 -21.20 10.03
C LEU A 323 -17.14 -22.01 8.85
N GLN A 324 -17.05 -21.48 7.64
CA GLN A 324 -17.57 -22.12 6.43
C GLN A 324 -16.59 -23.17 5.89
N ASP A 325 -15.30 -22.83 5.84
CA ASP A 325 -14.26 -23.67 5.23
C ASP A 325 -13.38 -24.32 6.29
N ASN A 326 -12.88 -25.53 5.99
CA ASN A 326 -11.87 -26.18 6.81
C ASN A 326 -10.48 -25.72 6.37
N LEU A 327 -9.79 -25.00 7.24
CA LEU A 327 -8.46 -24.47 6.95
C LEU A 327 -7.42 -25.58 6.71
N GLU A 328 -6.47 -25.28 5.83
CA GLU A 328 -5.32 -26.14 5.55
C GLU A 328 -4.27 -26.09 6.67
N SER A 329 -3.46 -27.14 6.79
CA SER A 329 -2.41 -27.25 7.83
C SER A 329 -1.38 -26.11 7.75
N SER A 330 -1.03 -25.67 6.53
CA SER A 330 -0.11 -24.55 6.27
C SER A 330 -0.65 -23.21 6.79
N THR A 331 -1.98 -23.03 6.76
CA THR A 331 -2.64 -21.83 7.28
C THR A 331 -2.50 -21.77 8.81
N TYR A 332 -2.78 -22.88 9.50
CA TYR A 332 -2.54 -22.98 10.95
C TYR A 332 -1.07 -22.76 11.31
N GLU A 333 -0.14 -23.36 10.55
CA GLU A 333 1.30 -23.16 10.79
C GLU A 333 1.72 -21.69 10.67
N THR A 334 1.12 -20.95 9.73
CA THR A 334 1.36 -19.53 9.56
C THR A 334 0.86 -18.73 10.78
N PHE A 335 -0.33 -19.06 11.31
CA PHE A 335 -0.84 -18.45 12.54
C PHE A 335 0.06 -18.74 13.75
N GLU A 336 0.56 -19.96 13.86
CA GLU A 336 1.37 -20.44 14.97
C GLU A 336 2.77 -19.83 15.02
N LYS A 337 3.23 -19.22 13.91
CA LYS A 337 4.52 -18.51 13.86
C LYS A 337 4.53 -17.21 14.64
N ASP A 338 3.36 -16.61 14.93
CA ASP A 338 3.28 -15.35 15.67
C ASP A 338 3.35 -15.58 17.19
N PRO A 339 4.48 -15.30 17.85
CA PRO A 339 4.60 -15.55 19.28
C PRO A 339 3.82 -14.54 20.12
N ILE A 340 3.63 -13.31 19.63
CA ILE A 340 3.06 -12.19 20.39
C ILE A 340 1.58 -12.46 20.64
N LYS A 341 0.85 -12.95 19.63
CA LYS A 341 -0.55 -13.36 19.77
C LYS A 341 -0.73 -14.32 20.95
N TYR A 342 -0.01 -15.44 20.94
CA TYR A 342 -0.16 -16.48 21.96
C TYR A 342 0.36 -16.07 23.34
N GLN A 343 1.40 -15.23 23.41
CA GLN A 343 1.88 -14.65 24.68
C GLN A 343 0.80 -13.78 25.34
N GLN A 344 0.10 -12.95 24.55
CA GLN A 344 -0.98 -12.12 25.07
C GLN A 344 -2.18 -12.98 25.53
N TYR A 345 -2.54 -14.02 24.80
CA TYR A 345 -3.58 -14.96 25.24
C TYR A 345 -3.19 -15.70 26.53
N GLU A 346 -1.94 -16.17 26.64
CA GLU A 346 -1.44 -16.82 27.85
C GLU A 346 -1.50 -15.87 29.05
N LEU A 347 -1.07 -14.62 28.88
CA LEU A 347 -1.14 -13.59 29.91
C LEU A 347 -2.58 -13.26 30.32
N ALA A 348 -3.50 -13.18 29.35
CA ALA A 348 -4.92 -12.94 29.62
C ALA A 348 -5.53 -14.07 30.45
N VAL A 349 -5.26 -15.32 30.10
CA VAL A 349 -5.74 -16.49 30.85
C VAL A 349 -5.11 -16.55 32.24
N GLU A 350 -3.82 -16.26 32.37
CA GLU A 350 -3.12 -16.21 33.66
C GLU A 350 -3.76 -15.19 34.60
N ARG A 351 -4.02 -13.97 34.13
CA ARG A 351 -4.66 -12.92 34.92
C ARG A 351 -6.10 -13.28 35.30
N ALA A 352 -6.86 -13.83 34.36
CA ALA A 352 -8.22 -14.30 34.64
C ALA A 352 -8.23 -15.41 35.70
N LEU A 353 -7.26 -16.32 35.68
CA LEU A 353 -7.12 -17.36 36.71
C LEU A 353 -6.76 -16.80 38.09
N LEU A 354 -5.88 -15.81 38.15
CA LEU A 354 -5.48 -15.16 39.40
C LEU A 354 -6.62 -14.39 40.07
N ASP A 355 -7.48 -13.75 39.27
CA ASP A 355 -8.64 -13.00 39.75
C ASP A 355 -9.79 -13.89 40.25
N ARG A 356 -9.78 -15.18 39.93
CA ARG A 356 -10.81 -16.11 40.40
C ARG A 356 -10.60 -16.47 41.89
N PRO A 357 -11.68 -16.48 42.69
CA PRO A 357 -11.58 -16.84 44.10
C PRO A 357 -11.15 -18.31 44.26
N VAL A 358 -10.26 -18.59 45.22
CA VAL A 358 -9.99 -19.95 45.68
C VAL A 358 -11.19 -20.39 46.53
N PRO A 359 -11.83 -21.53 46.25
CA PRO A 359 -12.92 -22.01 47.10
C PRO A 359 -12.44 -22.29 48.52
N THR A 360 -13.14 -21.74 49.52
CA THR A 360 -12.83 -21.95 50.96
C THR A 360 -13.79 -22.93 51.64
N ASP A 361 -14.77 -23.45 50.90
CA ASP A 361 -15.91 -24.26 51.39
C ASP A 361 -15.70 -25.77 51.21
N GLY A 362 -14.49 -26.20 50.84
CA GLY A 362 -14.15 -27.61 50.61
C GLY A 362 -14.56 -28.14 49.23
N THR A 363 -15.10 -27.30 48.34
CA THR A 363 -15.27 -27.66 46.93
C THR A 363 -13.90 -27.78 46.24
N PRO A 364 -13.75 -28.68 45.24
CA PRO A 364 -12.49 -28.82 44.52
C PRO A 364 -12.09 -27.50 43.85
N ASP A 365 -10.89 -27.01 44.13
CA ASP A 365 -10.30 -25.85 43.46
C ASP A 365 -9.85 -26.21 42.04
N VAL A 366 -10.82 -26.39 41.15
CA VAL A 366 -10.62 -26.70 39.72
C VAL A 366 -11.40 -25.70 38.89
N THR A 367 -10.69 -24.89 38.09
CA THR A 367 -11.31 -23.97 37.13
C THR A 367 -11.51 -24.68 35.79
N VAL A 368 -12.72 -24.63 35.25
CA VAL A 368 -13.06 -25.20 33.93
C VAL A 368 -12.77 -24.19 32.83
N ILE A 369 -11.78 -24.48 31.98
CA ILE A 369 -11.47 -23.67 30.80
C ILE A 369 -12.00 -24.37 29.56
N MET A 370 -12.74 -23.67 28.71
CA MET A 370 -13.18 -24.19 27.42
C MET A 370 -12.53 -23.37 26.30
N VAL A 371 -11.67 -24.01 25.51
CA VAL A 371 -11.07 -23.44 24.30
C VAL A 371 -11.97 -23.81 23.12
N VAL A 372 -12.67 -22.84 22.54
CA VAL A 372 -13.59 -23.05 21.42
C VAL A 372 -12.97 -22.55 20.11
N GLY A 373 -12.91 -23.43 19.09
CA GLY A 373 -12.06 -23.22 17.92
C GLY A 373 -10.60 -23.51 18.24
N ALA A 374 -10.32 -24.71 18.77
CA ALA A 374 -8.99 -25.06 19.28
C ALA A 374 -7.90 -25.16 18.21
N GLY A 375 -8.26 -25.30 16.92
CA GLY A 375 -7.34 -25.50 15.81
C GLY A 375 -6.43 -26.69 16.06
N ARG A 376 -5.11 -26.49 15.92
CA ARG A 376 -4.09 -27.51 16.24
C ARG A 376 -3.64 -27.48 17.72
N GLY A 377 -4.31 -26.69 18.57
CA GLY A 377 -4.10 -26.65 20.01
C GLY A 377 -3.16 -25.59 20.61
N PRO A 378 -2.70 -24.52 19.94
CA PRO A 378 -1.79 -23.55 20.57
C PRO A 378 -2.41 -22.84 21.77
N LEU A 379 -3.70 -22.49 21.74
CA LEU A 379 -4.40 -21.89 22.89
C LEU A 379 -4.65 -22.86 24.04
N VAL A 380 -4.77 -24.16 23.75
CA VAL A 380 -4.81 -25.20 24.79
C VAL A 380 -3.48 -25.22 25.54
N ASN A 381 -2.35 -25.18 24.80
CA ASN A 381 -1.02 -25.09 25.38
C ASN A 381 -0.83 -23.80 26.20
N CYS A 382 -1.30 -22.66 25.71
CA CYS A 382 -1.27 -21.39 26.44
C CYS A 382 -2.04 -21.48 27.76
N SER A 383 -3.24 -22.06 27.73
CA SER A 383 -4.09 -22.21 28.91
C SER A 383 -3.45 -23.14 29.96
N LEU A 384 -2.79 -24.22 29.54
CA LEU A 384 -2.04 -25.11 30.44
C LEU A 384 -0.86 -24.39 31.10
N ARG A 385 -0.07 -23.62 30.34
CA ARG A 385 1.07 -22.86 30.88
C ARG A 385 0.62 -21.72 31.79
N ALA A 386 -0.46 -21.02 31.43
CA ALA A 386 -1.07 -20.00 32.27
C ALA A 386 -1.52 -20.56 33.62
N ALA A 387 -2.12 -21.76 33.62
CA ALA A 387 -2.52 -22.45 34.84
C ALA A 387 -1.34 -22.84 35.73
N GLU A 388 -0.26 -23.33 35.13
CA GLU A 388 0.99 -23.64 35.84
C GLU A 388 1.61 -22.39 36.46
N LYS A 389 1.70 -21.28 35.71
CA LYS A 389 2.20 -19.98 36.21
C LYS A 389 1.35 -19.42 37.34
N ALA A 390 0.03 -19.49 37.20
CA ALA A 390 -0.91 -19.00 38.21
C ALA A 390 -1.02 -19.94 39.43
N GLY A 391 -0.43 -21.13 39.39
CA GLY A 391 -0.55 -22.14 40.45
C GLY A 391 -1.99 -22.62 40.66
N ARG A 392 -2.80 -22.66 39.59
CA ARG A 392 -4.23 -23.04 39.65
C ARG A 392 -4.47 -24.39 38.98
N ASN A 393 -5.34 -25.22 39.57
CA ASN A 393 -5.75 -26.45 38.89
C ASN A 393 -6.83 -26.13 37.85
N VAL A 394 -6.68 -26.70 36.67
CA VAL A 394 -7.62 -26.51 35.57
C VAL A 394 -8.05 -27.83 34.97
N ARG A 395 -9.28 -27.85 34.45
CA ARG A 395 -9.77 -28.86 33.52
C ARG A 395 -10.08 -28.17 32.21
N ILE A 396 -9.49 -28.64 31.12
CA ILE A 396 -9.63 -27.99 29.82
C ILE A 396 -10.51 -28.82 28.89
N TYR A 397 -11.41 -28.15 28.18
CA TYR A 397 -12.09 -28.70 27.01
C TYR A 397 -11.57 -28.02 25.74
N ALA A 398 -11.16 -28.79 24.74
CA ALA A 398 -10.72 -28.29 23.44
C ALA A 398 -11.76 -28.67 22.39
N VAL A 399 -12.56 -27.69 21.95
CA VAL A 399 -13.66 -27.86 21.00
C VAL A 399 -13.22 -27.44 19.61
N GLU A 400 -13.34 -28.34 18.63
CA GLU A 400 -12.95 -28.07 17.24
C GLU A 400 -13.92 -28.76 16.27
N LYS A 401 -14.33 -28.05 15.22
CA LYS A 401 -15.24 -28.57 14.18
C LYS A 401 -14.53 -29.11 12.95
N ASN A 402 -13.29 -28.67 12.69
CA ASN A 402 -12.52 -29.09 11.52
C ASN A 402 -12.00 -30.52 11.79
N PRO A 403 -12.48 -31.54 11.04
CA PRO A 403 -12.10 -32.93 11.29
C PRO A 403 -10.59 -33.16 11.13
N ASN A 404 -9.90 -32.36 10.31
CA ASN A 404 -8.48 -32.50 10.06
C ASN A 404 -7.64 -31.93 11.20
N ALA A 405 -8.01 -30.74 11.70
CA ALA A 405 -7.38 -30.16 12.90
C ALA A 405 -7.65 -31.04 14.13
N PHE A 406 -8.84 -31.67 14.19
CA PHE A 406 -9.21 -32.59 15.26
C PHE A 406 -8.24 -33.77 15.40
N VAL A 407 -7.77 -34.34 14.28
CA VAL A 407 -6.73 -35.40 14.28
C VAL A 407 -5.45 -34.92 14.96
N THR A 408 -5.06 -33.65 14.76
CA THR A 408 -3.86 -33.09 15.40
C THR A 408 -4.04 -33.04 16.92
N ILE A 409 -5.18 -32.57 17.40
CA ILE A 409 -5.44 -32.50 18.85
C ILE A 409 -5.70 -33.86 19.50
N GLN A 410 -6.15 -34.87 18.74
CA GLN A 410 -6.17 -36.27 19.19
C GLN A 410 -4.74 -36.78 19.50
N ASN A 411 -3.80 -36.52 18.59
CA ASN A 411 -2.40 -36.88 18.79
C ASN A 411 -1.79 -36.10 19.96
N MET A 412 -2.08 -34.80 20.09
CA MET A 412 -1.62 -33.98 21.23
C MET A 412 -2.19 -34.48 22.57
N LYS A 413 -3.46 -34.89 22.60
CA LYS A 413 -4.06 -35.50 23.79
C LYS A 413 -3.33 -36.78 24.19
N ALA A 414 -3.10 -37.68 23.24
CA ALA A 414 -2.46 -38.97 23.51
C ALA A 414 -0.99 -38.85 23.93
N SER A 415 -0.25 -37.89 23.37
CA SER A 415 1.19 -37.77 23.56
C SER A 415 1.62 -36.76 24.62
N LEU A 416 0.85 -35.69 24.85
CA LEU A 416 1.27 -34.55 25.67
C LEU A 416 0.28 -34.17 26.77
N TRP A 417 -1.00 -34.01 26.44
CA TRP A 417 -1.97 -33.43 27.38
C TRP A 417 -2.56 -34.44 28.37
N GLY A 418 -2.70 -35.70 27.96
CA GLY A 418 -3.29 -36.77 28.75
C GLY A 418 -4.74 -36.47 29.17
N ASP A 419 -5.05 -36.71 30.45
CA ASP A 419 -6.39 -36.55 31.01
C ASP A 419 -6.71 -35.12 31.44
N ARG A 420 -5.74 -34.20 31.41
CA ARG A 420 -5.96 -32.77 31.73
C ARG A 420 -6.82 -32.05 30.68
N VAL A 421 -6.83 -32.56 29.45
CA VAL A 421 -7.56 -31.96 28.32
C VAL A 421 -8.58 -32.96 27.75
N ASN A 422 -9.85 -32.57 27.75
CA ASN A 422 -10.93 -33.27 27.08
C ASN A 422 -11.10 -32.68 25.67
N ILE A 423 -10.92 -33.49 24.63
CA ILE A 423 -11.11 -33.04 23.25
C ILE A 423 -12.56 -33.30 22.81
N VAL A 424 -13.15 -32.37 22.07
CA VAL A 424 -14.55 -32.41 21.64
C VAL A 424 -14.64 -32.08 20.15
N PHE A 425 -15.09 -33.05 19.35
CA PHE A 425 -15.34 -32.84 17.93
C PHE A 425 -16.76 -32.31 17.74
N SER A 426 -16.91 -30.99 17.66
CA SER A 426 -18.22 -30.35 17.57
C SER A 426 -18.11 -28.91 17.10
N ASP A 427 -19.21 -28.40 16.56
CA ASP A 427 -19.41 -26.96 16.45
C ASP A 427 -19.78 -26.40 17.83
N MET A 428 -19.05 -25.38 18.28
CA MET A 428 -19.26 -24.77 19.59
C MET A 428 -20.69 -24.27 19.82
N ARG A 429 -21.41 -23.92 18.74
CA ARG A 429 -22.79 -23.41 18.79
C ARG A 429 -23.81 -24.50 19.13
N THR A 430 -23.49 -25.76 18.84
CA THR A 430 -24.42 -26.89 19.04
C THR A 430 -24.01 -27.79 20.20
N TRP A 431 -22.77 -27.69 20.67
CA TRP A 431 -22.26 -28.52 21.76
C TRP A 431 -22.97 -28.25 23.10
N ASN A 432 -23.30 -29.33 23.81
CA ASN A 432 -23.80 -29.31 25.18
C ASN A 432 -22.74 -29.96 26.09
N PRO A 433 -22.05 -29.19 26.94
CA PRO A 433 -20.98 -29.72 27.77
C PRO A 433 -21.52 -30.46 29.00
N PRO A 434 -20.72 -31.37 29.60
CA PRO A 434 -21.11 -32.06 30.84
C PRO A 434 -21.08 -31.14 32.08
N GLU A 435 -20.38 -30.01 32.00
CA GLU A 435 -20.27 -28.99 33.05
C GLU A 435 -20.07 -27.61 32.40
N GLN A 436 -20.34 -26.51 33.11
CA GLN A 436 -20.17 -25.16 32.56
C GLN A 436 -18.74 -24.62 32.72
N ALA A 437 -18.31 -23.79 31.78
CA ALA A 437 -17.02 -23.10 31.79
C ALA A 437 -16.98 -21.98 32.82
N ASP A 438 -15.84 -21.84 33.47
CA ASP A 438 -15.45 -20.65 34.22
C ASP A 438 -14.79 -19.61 33.32
N ILE A 439 -14.00 -20.07 32.34
CA ILE A 439 -13.31 -19.24 31.35
C ILE A 439 -13.53 -19.87 29.97
N LEU A 440 -14.11 -19.10 29.05
CA LEU A 440 -14.23 -19.43 27.64
C LEU A 440 -13.12 -18.70 26.87
N VAL A 441 -12.31 -19.43 26.11
CA VAL A 441 -11.18 -18.87 25.34
C VAL A 441 -11.40 -19.16 23.86
N SER A 442 -11.24 -18.15 23.01
CA SER A 442 -11.36 -18.27 21.57
C SER A 442 -10.43 -17.31 20.82
N GLU A 443 -10.08 -17.65 19.59
CA GLU A 443 -9.43 -16.76 18.63
C GLU A 443 -10.10 -17.01 17.28
N LEU A 444 -11.11 -16.19 17.01
CA LEU A 444 -12.00 -16.28 15.85
C LEU A 444 -12.06 -14.93 15.13
N LEU A 445 -11.02 -14.12 15.29
CA LEU A 445 -11.00 -12.72 14.85
C LEU A 445 -10.40 -12.64 13.45
N GLY A 446 -11.09 -11.95 12.56
CA GLY A 446 -10.51 -11.55 11.29
C GLY A 446 -9.86 -10.15 11.36
N SER A 447 -9.32 -9.68 10.24
CA SER A 447 -8.71 -8.36 10.10
C SER A 447 -9.64 -7.15 10.39
N PHE A 448 -10.94 -7.37 10.46
CA PHE A 448 -11.96 -6.39 10.85
C PHE A 448 -12.63 -6.74 12.17
N GLY A 449 -12.01 -7.62 12.97
CA GLY A 449 -12.52 -8.13 14.24
C GLY A 449 -13.62 -9.17 14.04
N ASP A 450 -14.77 -8.76 13.52
CA ASP A 450 -15.97 -9.59 13.44
C ASP A 450 -16.19 -10.32 12.10
N ASN A 451 -15.30 -10.12 11.11
CA ASN A 451 -15.45 -10.65 9.75
C ASN A 451 -15.17 -12.16 9.59
N GLU A 452 -14.90 -12.86 10.69
CA GLU A 452 -14.83 -14.33 10.77
C GLU A 452 -15.92 -14.92 11.68
N LEU A 453 -16.98 -14.13 11.94
CA LEU A 453 -18.18 -14.54 12.67
C LEU A 453 -17.94 -14.93 14.13
N SER A 454 -16.93 -14.33 14.76
CA SER A 454 -16.72 -14.42 16.21
C SER A 454 -17.99 -14.11 17.01
N PRO A 455 -18.80 -13.06 16.70
CA PRO A 455 -20.04 -12.81 17.45
C PRO A 455 -20.99 -14.00 17.44
N GLU A 456 -21.30 -14.54 16.26
CA GLU A 456 -22.25 -15.64 16.10
C GLU A 456 -21.76 -16.95 16.71
N CYS A 457 -20.46 -17.21 16.61
CA CYS A 457 -19.83 -18.36 17.23
C CYS A 457 -19.91 -18.30 18.76
N LEU A 458 -19.52 -17.16 19.35
CA LEU A 458 -19.48 -16.99 20.80
C LEU A 458 -20.88 -16.84 21.43
N ASP A 459 -21.82 -16.22 20.72
CA ASP A 459 -23.22 -16.18 21.12
C ASP A 459 -23.83 -17.58 21.24
N GLY A 460 -23.53 -18.46 20.27
CA GLY A 460 -23.97 -19.86 20.31
C GLY A 460 -23.25 -20.69 21.39
N ALA A 461 -21.99 -20.36 21.68
CA ALA A 461 -21.22 -20.98 22.75
C ALA A 461 -21.57 -20.44 24.14
N GLN A 462 -22.17 -19.25 24.27
CA GLN A 462 -22.38 -18.58 25.56
C GLN A 462 -23.14 -19.42 26.59
N LYS A 463 -24.05 -20.29 26.16
CA LYS A 463 -24.79 -21.22 27.05
C LYS A 463 -23.87 -22.16 27.86
N VAL A 464 -22.64 -22.38 27.39
CA VAL A 464 -21.65 -23.22 28.08
C VAL A 464 -20.97 -22.48 29.23
N LEU A 465 -21.08 -21.15 29.30
CA LEU A 465 -20.42 -20.31 30.29
C LEU A 465 -21.28 -20.15 31.54
N LYS A 466 -20.65 -20.17 32.72
CA LYS A 466 -21.32 -19.86 34.00
C LYS A 466 -21.82 -18.41 34.04
N PRO A 467 -22.79 -18.06 34.91
CA PRO A 467 -23.28 -16.69 35.05
C PRO A 467 -22.19 -15.65 35.33
N ASP A 468 -21.18 -16.02 36.11
CA ASP A 468 -20.00 -15.22 36.47
C ASP A 468 -18.77 -15.53 35.59
N GLY A 469 -18.93 -16.38 34.57
CA GLY A 469 -17.86 -16.81 33.71
C GLY A 469 -17.29 -15.68 32.84
N ILE A 470 -16.02 -15.86 32.47
CA ILE A 470 -15.21 -14.89 31.72
C ILE A 470 -15.08 -15.37 30.27
N SER A 471 -15.27 -14.48 29.30
CA SER A 471 -14.87 -14.72 27.91
C SER A 471 -13.54 -14.03 27.61
N ILE A 472 -12.68 -14.72 26.86
CA ILE A 472 -11.43 -14.20 26.31
C ILE A 472 -11.47 -14.49 24.79
N PRO A 473 -11.59 -13.48 23.91
CA PRO A 473 -11.60 -12.06 24.23
C PRO A 473 -12.86 -11.61 24.97
N ALA A 474 -12.73 -10.51 25.72
CA ALA A 474 -13.83 -9.84 26.39
C ALA A 474 -14.59 -8.91 25.44
N ASN A 475 -13.89 -8.24 24.54
CA ASN A 475 -14.51 -7.47 23.46
C ASN A 475 -13.53 -7.23 22.32
N TYR A 476 -14.06 -6.76 21.20
CA TYR A 476 -13.28 -6.26 20.08
C TYR A 476 -14.04 -5.17 19.32
N THR A 477 -13.29 -4.20 18.83
CA THR A 477 -13.78 -2.99 18.16
C THR A 477 -13.19 -2.91 16.75
N ALA A 478 -14.06 -2.74 15.75
CA ALA A 478 -13.66 -2.50 14.37
C ALA A 478 -13.34 -1.01 14.16
N PHE A 479 -12.31 -0.71 13.37
CA PHE A 479 -11.88 0.65 13.04
C PHE A 479 -11.82 0.85 11.53
N VAL A 480 -12.17 2.06 11.07
CA VAL A 480 -12.13 2.43 9.65
C VAL A 480 -11.36 3.73 9.43
N ALA A 481 -10.70 3.86 8.27
CA ALA A 481 -10.04 5.09 7.84
C ALA A 481 -10.19 5.29 6.32
N PRO A 482 -10.45 6.52 5.83
CA PRO A 482 -10.43 6.81 4.40
C PRO A 482 -9.01 6.74 3.85
N MET A 483 -8.82 6.05 2.72
CA MET A 483 -7.51 5.74 2.17
C MET A 483 -7.39 6.07 0.68
N SER A 484 -6.22 6.58 0.30
CA SER A 484 -5.78 6.68 -1.09
C SER A 484 -4.80 5.56 -1.44
N SER A 485 -5.06 4.84 -2.53
CA SER A 485 -4.10 3.95 -3.18
C SER A 485 -4.49 3.73 -4.64
N ASN A 486 -3.78 4.38 -5.56
CA ASN A 486 -3.96 4.14 -7.00
C ASN A 486 -3.62 2.70 -7.37
N LYS A 487 -2.61 2.11 -6.73
CA LYS A 487 -2.20 0.73 -6.95
C LYS A 487 -3.33 -0.26 -6.61
N LEU A 488 -3.85 -0.23 -5.38
CA LEU A 488 -4.87 -1.20 -4.97
C LEU A 488 -6.17 -1.02 -5.77
N HIS A 489 -6.55 0.22 -6.09
CA HIS A 489 -7.69 0.47 -6.97
C HIS A 489 -7.48 -0.06 -8.38
N ALA A 490 -6.29 0.11 -8.96
CA ALA A 490 -5.94 -0.46 -10.26
C ALA A 490 -5.93 -2.00 -10.24
N ASP A 491 -5.44 -2.62 -9.17
CA ASP A 491 -5.45 -4.07 -8.99
C ASP A 491 -6.88 -4.62 -8.95
N VAL A 492 -7.80 -3.98 -8.20
CA VAL A 492 -9.23 -4.34 -8.19
C VAL A 492 -9.87 -4.07 -9.56
N SER A 493 -9.57 -2.93 -10.19
CA SER A 493 -10.07 -2.58 -11.53
C SER A 493 -9.68 -3.59 -12.61
N SER A 494 -8.53 -4.27 -12.43
CA SER A 494 -8.00 -5.22 -13.42
C SER A 494 -8.89 -6.45 -13.62
N PHE A 495 -9.72 -6.79 -12.64
CA PHE A 495 -10.73 -7.86 -12.74
C PHE A 495 -11.88 -7.50 -13.68
N LYS A 496 -12.13 -6.21 -13.92
CA LYS A 496 -13.14 -5.68 -14.87
C LYS A 496 -14.59 -6.09 -14.55
N ASP A 497 -14.91 -6.28 -13.28
CA ASP A 497 -16.29 -6.55 -12.83
C ASP A 497 -16.66 -5.76 -11.56
N LEU A 498 -17.95 -5.79 -11.22
CA LEU A 498 -18.48 -5.13 -10.03
C LEU A 498 -18.19 -5.93 -8.74
N THR A 499 -18.16 -7.26 -8.84
CA THR A 499 -18.01 -8.16 -7.70
C THR A 499 -16.74 -7.87 -6.92
N HIS A 500 -15.63 -7.58 -7.59
CA HIS A 500 -14.36 -7.27 -6.94
C HIS A 500 -14.37 -5.89 -6.26
N PHE A 501 -15.17 -4.93 -6.74
CA PHE A 501 -15.38 -3.65 -6.03
C PHE A 501 -16.35 -3.77 -4.85
N GLU A 502 -17.10 -4.86 -4.77
CA GLU A 502 -18.05 -5.16 -3.70
C GLU A 502 -17.55 -6.29 -2.79
N THR A 503 -16.25 -6.55 -2.81
CA THR A 503 -15.55 -7.53 -1.98
C THR A 503 -14.47 -6.84 -1.15
N SER A 504 -14.36 -7.19 0.13
CA SER A 504 -13.26 -6.75 0.98
C SER A 504 -12.05 -7.67 0.83
N TYR A 505 -10.83 -7.14 0.97
CA TYR A 505 -9.58 -7.89 0.81
C TYR A 505 -8.66 -7.75 2.03
N VAL A 506 -8.02 -8.82 2.46
CA VAL A 506 -6.90 -8.75 3.41
C VAL A 506 -5.65 -8.35 2.63
N VAL A 507 -5.00 -7.26 3.04
CA VAL A 507 -3.88 -6.66 2.29
C VAL A 507 -2.83 -6.11 3.24
N MET A 508 -1.57 -6.51 3.05
CA MET A 508 -0.46 -5.85 3.72
C MET A 508 -0.17 -4.51 3.04
N PHE A 509 -0.69 -3.42 3.58
CA PHE A 509 -0.57 -2.10 2.97
C PHE A 509 0.88 -1.63 2.87
N LYS A 510 1.27 -1.16 1.67
CA LYS A 510 2.57 -0.55 1.41
C LYS A 510 2.43 0.74 0.58
N ALA A 511 1.82 0.69 -0.60
CA ALA A 511 1.59 1.85 -1.45
C ALA A 511 0.23 2.52 -1.14
N ILE A 512 0.10 3.02 0.09
CA ILE A 512 -1.13 3.68 0.57
C ILE A 512 -0.82 5.04 1.22
N SER A 513 -1.83 5.90 1.29
CA SER A 513 -1.85 7.09 2.14
C SER A 513 -3.19 7.15 2.86
N LEU A 514 -3.18 7.08 4.19
CA LEU A 514 -4.36 7.36 4.99
C LEU A 514 -4.66 8.87 4.96
N LEU A 515 -5.91 9.24 4.71
CA LEU A 515 -6.32 10.65 4.68
C LEU A 515 -6.66 11.19 6.08
N ALA A 516 -6.99 10.28 7.00
CA ALA A 516 -7.24 10.57 8.41
C ALA A 516 -6.90 9.34 9.26
N GLN A 517 -6.72 9.54 10.57
CA GLN A 517 -6.48 8.43 11.48
C GLN A 517 -7.72 7.53 11.61
N PRO A 518 -7.54 6.21 11.82
CA PRO A 518 -8.65 5.30 12.02
C PRO A 518 -9.53 5.69 13.21
N LYS A 519 -10.84 5.50 13.05
CA LYS A 519 -11.85 5.72 14.11
C LYS A 519 -12.66 4.44 14.32
N PRO A 520 -13.09 4.18 15.57
CA PRO A 520 -13.91 3.02 15.87
C PRO A 520 -15.30 3.17 15.24
N ILE A 521 -15.87 2.07 14.75
CA ILE A 521 -17.21 2.06 14.14
C ILE A 521 -18.24 1.26 14.94
N TRP A 522 -17.86 0.12 15.51
CA TRP A 522 -18.69 -0.68 16.40
C TRP A 522 -17.87 -1.65 17.24
N VAL A 523 -18.50 -2.17 18.29
CA VAL A 523 -17.93 -3.12 19.25
C VAL A 523 -18.85 -4.33 19.44
N PHE A 524 -18.24 -5.47 19.75
CA PHE A 524 -18.91 -6.67 20.26
C PHE A 524 -18.30 -7.05 21.61
N GLU A 525 -19.15 -7.40 22.57
CA GLU A 525 -18.75 -7.74 23.94
C GLU A 525 -19.19 -9.16 24.28
N HIS A 526 -18.34 -9.88 25.00
CA HIS A 526 -18.54 -11.28 25.37
C HIS A 526 -18.31 -11.47 26.88
N PRO A 527 -19.23 -12.14 27.59
CA PRO A 527 -20.52 -12.63 27.12
C PRO A 527 -21.52 -11.50 26.81
N ASN A 528 -22.31 -11.65 25.75
CA ASN A 528 -23.47 -10.81 25.45
C ASN A 528 -24.63 -11.12 26.40
N ARG A 529 -24.57 -10.56 27.61
CA ARG A 529 -25.64 -10.72 28.61
C ARG A 529 -26.87 -9.84 28.36
N LYS A 530 -26.78 -8.90 27.42
CA LYS A 530 -27.84 -7.93 27.13
C LYS A 530 -28.92 -8.54 26.24
N ASP A 531 -28.51 -9.22 25.19
CA ASP A 531 -29.42 -9.73 24.16
C ASP A 531 -29.67 -11.24 24.28
N ILE A 532 -28.80 -11.97 24.97
CA ILE A 532 -28.87 -13.43 25.10
C ILE A 532 -29.11 -13.83 26.55
N PRO A 533 -30.27 -14.44 26.86
CA PRO A 533 -30.53 -14.99 28.18
C PRO A 533 -29.53 -16.06 28.57
N LEU A 534 -29.22 -16.12 29.87
CA LEU A 534 -28.32 -17.13 30.42
C LEU A 534 -28.79 -18.55 30.06
N ASN A 535 -27.85 -19.40 29.64
CA ASN A 535 -28.07 -20.82 29.31
C ASN A 535 -29.07 -21.06 28.15
N GLN A 536 -29.26 -20.08 27.27
CA GLN A 536 -30.12 -20.21 26.09
C GLN A 536 -29.34 -19.94 24.80
N ASN A 537 -29.88 -20.42 23.68
CA ASN A 537 -29.39 -20.04 22.35
C ASN A 537 -29.97 -18.68 21.96
N PRO A 538 -29.27 -17.87 21.14
CA PRO A 538 -29.85 -16.67 20.55
C PRO A 538 -31.08 -17.02 19.69
N LEU A 539 -32.13 -16.19 19.76
CA LEU A 539 -33.36 -16.38 18.99
C LEU A 539 -33.18 -16.12 17.49
N SER A 540 -32.31 -15.19 17.15
CA SER A 540 -31.94 -14.81 15.79
C SER A 540 -30.56 -14.15 15.81
N ASN A 541 -29.98 -13.85 14.65
CA ASN A 541 -28.75 -13.08 14.57
C ASN A 541 -28.96 -11.55 14.51
N HIS A 542 -30.20 -11.07 14.62
CA HIS A 542 -30.49 -9.64 14.39
C HIS A 542 -29.86 -8.71 15.44
N HIS A 543 -29.57 -9.17 16.66
CA HIS A 543 -28.87 -8.38 17.66
C HIS A 543 -27.40 -8.11 17.31
N ASN A 544 -26.83 -8.87 16.36
CA ASN A 544 -25.48 -8.65 15.82
C ASN A 544 -25.45 -7.76 14.57
N ILE A 545 -26.60 -7.23 14.13
CA ILE A 545 -26.63 -6.18 13.10
C ILE A 545 -25.97 -4.92 13.66
N ARG A 546 -25.19 -4.24 12.82
CA ARG A 546 -24.58 -2.95 13.15
C ARG A 546 -24.80 -1.96 12.02
N SER A 547 -24.88 -0.69 12.37
CA SER A 547 -24.77 0.43 11.44
C SER A 547 -23.90 1.51 12.08
N GLY A 548 -23.07 2.15 11.27
CA GLY A 548 -22.18 3.21 11.73
C GLY A 548 -21.98 4.25 10.64
N SER A 549 -21.95 5.52 11.03
CA SER A 549 -21.64 6.65 10.16
C SER A 549 -20.52 7.44 10.81
N ILE A 550 -19.32 7.38 10.22
CA ILE A 550 -18.11 7.95 10.80
C ILE A 550 -17.62 9.09 9.91
N GLU A 551 -17.52 10.27 10.49
CA GLU A 551 -17.08 11.48 9.80
C GLU A 551 -15.61 11.79 10.09
N PHE A 552 -14.85 12.13 9.05
CA PHE A 552 -13.46 12.54 9.09
C PHE A 552 -13.31 13.90 8.44
N THR A 553 -12.50 14.78 9.03
CA THR A 553 -12.12 16.04 8.39
C THR A 553 -10.81 15.85 7.66
N SER A 554 -10.82 16.04 6.34
CA SER A 554 -9.60 15.99 5.54
C SER A 554 -8.86 17.32 5.65
N LYS A 555 -7.66 17.31 6.24
CA LYS A 555 -6.83 18.52 6.35
C LYS A 555 -6.27 18.98 5.00
N THR A 556 -6.25 18.09 4.01
CA THR A 556 -5.63 18.29 2.69
C THR A 556 -6.54 17.73 1.60
N SER A 557 -6.45 18.24 0.38
CA SER A 557 -7.19 17.69 -0.76
C SER A 557 -6.71 16.27 -1.07
N GLY A 558 -7.52 15.34 -1.57
CA GLY A 558 -7.09 13.96 -1.78
C GLY A 558 -8.03 13.15 -2.66
N MET A 559 -7.61 11.94 -3.02
CA MET A 559 -8.44 10.96 -3.70
C MET A 559 -8.71 9.79 -2.74
N ILE A 560 -9.97 9.40 -2.62
CA ILE A 560 -10.39 8.22 -1.88
C ILE A 560 -10.53 7.08 -2.89
N HIS A 561 -9.79 6.01 -2.64
CA HIS A 561 -9.80 4.80 -3.48
C HIS A 561 -10.52 3.64 -2.78
N GLY A 562 -10.62 3.72 -1.46
CA GLY A 562 -11.39 2.82 -0.61
C GLY A 562 -11.17 3.15 0.85
N ILE A 563 -11.42 2.16 1.69
CA ILE A 563 -11.43 2.28 3.15
C ILE A 563 -10.49 1.23 3.72
N ALA A 564 -9.60 1.66 4.60
CA ALA A 564 -8.77 0.77 5.40
C ALA A 564 -9.54 0.35 6.66
N GLY A 565 -9.53 -0.95 6.96
CA GLY A 565 -10.15 -1.52 8.15
C GLY A 565 -9.11 -2.20 9.05
N TYR A 566 -9.32 -2.05 10.35
CA TYR A 566 -8.47 -2.58 11.41
C TYR A 566 -9.35 -3.08 12.57
N PHE A 567 -8.73 -3.70 13.58
CA PHE A 567 -9.40 -3.99 14.85
C PHE A 567 -8.48 -3.78 16.05
N GLU A 568 -9.11 -3.61 17.21
CA GLU A 568 -8.52 -3.75 18.53
C GLU A 568 -9.35 -4.74 19.34
N SER A 569 -8.71 -5.56 20.17
CA SER A 569 -9.35 -6.58 20.99
C SER A 569 -8.84 -6.51 22.42
N VAL A 570 -9.77 -6.37 23.37
CA VAL A 570 -9.49 -6.55 24.79
C VAL A 570 -9.61 -8.05 25.08
N LEU A 571 -8.47 -8.70 25.33
CA LEU A 571 -8.46 -10.10 25.72
C LEU A 571 -9.01 -10.24 27.14
N TYR A 572 -8.41 -9.55 28.09
CA TYR A 572 -8.84 -9.50 29.48
C TYR A 572 -8.28 -8.25 30.17
N LYS A 573 -9.16 -7.37 30.67
CA LYS A 573 -8.81 -6.10 31.33
C LYS A 573 -7.86 -5.24 30.48
N ASP A 574 -6.58 -5.14 30.86
CA ASP A 574 -5.55 -4.35 30.21
C ASP A 574 -4.71 -5.14 29.19
N VAL A 575 -4.97 -6.44 29.02
CA VAL A 575 -4.32 -7.27 27.99
C VAL A 575 -5.03 -7.10 26.66
N LEU A 576 -4.33 -6.55 25.66
CA LEU A 576 -4.88 -6.14 24.37
C LEU A 576 -4.15 -6.80 23.18
N LEU A 577 -4.85 -6.92 22.06
CA LEU A 577 -4.30 -7.12 20.72
C LEU A 577 -4.78 -5.99 19.81
N SER A 578 -3.92 -5.48 18.94
CA SER A 578 -4.29 -4.42 17.99
C SER A 578 -3.50 -4.51 16.70
N ILE A 579 -4.21 -4.31 15.58
CA ILE A 579 -3.60 -4.00 14.28
C ILE A 579 -3.86 -2.56 13.84
N ASN A 580 -4.50 -1.73 14.68
CA ASN A 580 -4.63 -0.30 14.43
C ASN A 580 -3.22 0.33 14.43
N PRO A 581 -2.81 1.07 13.38
CA PRO A 581 -1.46 1.60 13.25
C PRO A 581 -0.94 2.38 14.47
N GLU A 582 -1.78 3.12 15.20
CA GLU A 582 -1.35 3.91 16.37
C GLU A 582 -1.13 3.06 17.63
N THR A 583 -1.81 1.93 17.75
CA THR A 583 -1.80 1.06 18.94
C THR A 583 -1.31 -0.35 18.64
N HIS A 584 -0.71 -0.57 17.46
CA HIS A 584 -0.36 -1.88 16.94
C HIS A 584 0.48 -2.68 17.94
N SER A 585 0.10 -3.93 18.19
CA SER A 585 0.84 -4.83 19.09
C SER A 585 2.26 -5.05 18.55
N PRO A 586 3.33 -4.63 19.27
CA PRO A 586 4.68 -4.69 18.74
C PRO A 586 5.11 -6.11 18.37
N GLY A 587 5.53 -6.31 17.12
CA GLY A 587 6.04 -7.59 16.63
C GLY A 587 4.96 -8.61 16.23
N MET A 588 3.67 -8.28 16.35
CA MET A 588 2.57 -9.14 15.90
C MET A 588 2.42 -9.06 14.37
N PHE A 589 2.16 -10.19 13.72
CA PHE A 589 2.00 -10.25 12.25
C PHE A 589 0.92 -11.23 11.79
N SER A 590 0.10 -11.75 12.72
CA SER A 590 -1.01 -12.67 12.44
C SER A 590 -2.07 -12.10 11.48
N TRP A 591 -2.28 -10.78 11.47
CA TRP A 591 -3.30 -10.14 10.64
C TRP A 591 -2.71 -8.97 9.87
N PHE A 592 -2.96 -8.96 8.57
CA PHE A 592 -2.85 -7.73 7.78
C PHE A 592 -4.17 -6.95 7.84
N PRO A 593 -4.15 -5.62 7.60
CA PRO A 593 -5.37 -4.84 7.49
C PRO A 593 -6.35 -5.36 6.42
N ILE A 594 -7.60 -4.92 6.50
CA ILE A 594 -8.61 -5.19 5.47
C ILE A 594 -8.84 -3.94 4.60
N TYR A 595 -9.13 -4.13 3.32
CA TYR A 595 -9.40 -3.09 2.34
C TYR A 595 -10.82 -3.24 1.78
N PHE A 596 -11.63 -2.20 1.92
CA PHE A 596 -12.94 -2.09 1.27
C PHE A 596 -12.83 -1.12 0.08
N PRO A 597 -12.75 -1.61 -1.16
CA PRO A 597 -12.61 -0.74 -2.33
C PRO A 597 -13.89 0.07 -2.58
N ILE A 598 -13.76 1.18 -3.30
CA ILE A 598 -14.91 1.83 -3.93
C ILE A 598 -14.77 1.82 -5.46
N LYS A 599 -15.88 1.63 -6.15
CA LYS A 599 -15.91 1.53 -7.62
C LYS A 599 -15.34 2.77 -8.29
N THR A 600 -15.86 3.93 -7.93
CA THR A 600 -15.44 5.22 -8.50
C THR A 600 -14.67 5.98 -7.43
N PRO A 601 -13.38 6.29 -7.66
CA PRO A 601 -12.61 7.12 -6.76
C PRO A 601 -13.26 8.48 -6.52
N LEU A 602 -13.17 9.00 -5.29
CA LEU A 602 -13.81 10.26 -4.91
C LEU A 602 -12.77 11.31 -4.56
N TYR A 603 -12.87 12.49 -5.16
CA TYR A 603 -12.08 13.64 -4.75
C TYR A 603 -12.65 14.25 -3.46
N VAL A 604 -11.77 14.53 -2.51
CA VAL A 604 -12.07 15.31 -1.30
C VAL A 604 -11.26 16.61 -1.36
N PRO A 605 -11.88 17.80 -1.30
CA PRO A 605 -11.14 19.05 -1.20
C PRO A 605 -10.53 19.22 0.20
N ALA A 606 -9.51 20.07 0.32
CA ALA A 606 -8.96 20.44 1.63
C ALA A 606 -10.06 21.08 2.50
N GLY A 607 -10.13 20.67 3.77
CA GLY A 607 -11.20 21.07 4.70
C GLY A 607 -12.52 20.31 4.48
N GLY A 608 -12.64 19.52 3.43
CA GLY A 608 -13.80 18.67 3.18
C GLY A 608 -13.96 17.57 4.24
N GLN A 609 -15.20 17.18 4.49
CA GLN A 609 -15.53 16.06 5.35
C GLN A 609 -15.72 14.80 4.50
N VAL A 610 -15.21 13.67 5.00
CA VAL A 610 -15.44 12.34 4.44
C VAL A 610 -16.32 11.59 5.42
N VAL A 611 -17.45 11.08 4.95
CA VAL A 611 -18.36 10.26 5.74
C VAL A 611 -18.29 8.84 5.22
N LEU A 612 -17.99 7.91 6.11
CA LEU A 612 -17.98 6.48 5.86
C LEU A 612 -19.21 5.87 6.53
N ASP A 613 -20.15 5.42 5.71
CA ASP A 613 -21.33 4.71 6.18
C ASP A 613 -21.12 3.21 5.97
N PHE A 614 -21.31 2.42 7.03
CA PHE A 614 -21.20 0.97 7.02
C PHE A 614 -22.39 0.30 7.69
N TRP A 615 -22.69 -0.89 7.19
CA TRP A 615 -23.67 -1.79 7.77
C TRP A 615 -23.10 -3.19 7.85
N ARG A 616 -23.28 -3.84 8.99
CA ARG A 616 -23.11 -5.28 9.16
C ARG A 616 -24.50 -5.90 9.23
N LEU A 617 -24.83 -6.73 8.25
CA LEU A 617 -26.16 -7.27 8.04
C LEU A 617 -26.13 -8.79 8.07
N THR A 618 -27.29 -9.39 8.27
CA THR A 618 -27.46 -10.84 8.36
C THR A 618 -28.80 -11.27 7.79
N ASP A 619 -28.85 -12.50 7.29
CA ASP A 619 -30.07 -13.26 7.11
C ASP A 619 -29.95 -14.60 7.85
N THR A 620 -30.76 -15.59 7.48
CA THR A 620 -30.75 -16.92 8.12
C THR A 620 -29.56 -17.80 7.72
N ARG A 621 -28.78 -17.41 6.71
CA ARG A 621 -27.70 -18.22 6.10
C ARG A 621 -26.34 -17.53 6.11
N LYS A 622 -26.30 -16.20 6.08
CA LYS A 622 -25.06 -15.44 5.88
C LYS A 622 -25.07 -14.11 6.62
N VAL A 623 -23.86 -13.61 6.83
CA VAL A 623 -23.55 -12.24 7.27
C VAL A 623 -22.81 -11.53 6.13
N TRP A 624 -22.99 -10.22 5.99
CA TRP A 624 -22.23 -9.42 5.02
C TRP A 624 -22.08 -7.97 5.49
N TYR A 625 -21.19 -7.26 4.82
CA TYR A 625 -21.03 -5.81 4.98
C TYR A 625 -21.56 -5.08 3.75
N GLU A 626 -22.17 -3.93 3.98
CA GLU A 626 -22.44 -2.91 2.97
C GLU A 626 -21.71 -1.64 3.37
N TRP A 627 -21.21 -0.88 2.39
CA TRP A 627 -20.50 0.37 2.66
C TRP A 627 -20.71 1.42 1.58
N GLN A 628 -20.60 2.67 2.00
CA GLN A 628 -20.75 3.85 1.16
C GLN A 628 -19.81 4.95 1.66
N VAL A 629 -19.27 5.74 0.72
CA VAL A 629 -18.42 6.89 1.04
C VAL A 629 -19.08 8.14 0.45
N SER A 630 -19.22 9.19 1.25
CA SER A 630 -19.61 10.51 0.76
C SER A 630 -18.63 11.59 1.18
N CYS A 631 -18.51 12.62 0.35
CA CYS A 631 -17.73 13.82 0.64
C CYS A 631 -18.68 15.01 0.81
N LYS A 632 -18.51 15.74 1.90
CA LYS A 632 -19.27 16.95 2.24
C LYS A 632 -18.35 18.15 2.32
N VAL A 633 -18.87 19.32 1.98
CA VAL A 633 -18.21 20.61 2.19
C VAL A 633 -19.16 21.50 2.98
N GLU A 634 -18.63 22.17 3.99
CA GLU A 634 -19.40 23.10 4.81
C GLU A 634 -20.06 24.18 3.93
N GLY A 635 -21.35 24.41 4.13
CA GLY A 635 -22.16 25.33 3.32
C GLY A 635 -22.66 24.79 1.97
N LEU A 636 -22.05 23.73 1.41
CA LEU A 636 -22.49 23.10 0.16
C LEU A 636 -23.21 21.76 0.36
N GLY A 637 -23.02 21.12 1.52
CA GLY A 637 -23.58 19.79 1.79
C GLY A 637 -22.78 18.68 1.11
N VAL A 638 -23.44 17.58 0.71
CA VAL A 638 -22.80 16.46 0.02
C VAL A 638 -22.47 16.87 -1.42
N ILE A 639 -21.18 16.85 -1.76
CA ILE A 639 -20.70 17.19 -3.12
C ILE A 639 -20.48 15.94 -3.98
N HIS A 640 -20.13 14.81 -3.36
CA HIS A 640 -19.91 13.54 -4.03
C HIS A 640 -20.33 12.36 -3.14
N SER A 641 -20.80 11.28 -3.75
CA SER A 641 -21.18 10.05 -3.07
C SER A 641 -20.87 8.85 -3.96
N SER A 642 -20.27 7.80 -3.40
CA SER A 642 -20.21 6.50 -4.07
C SER A 642 -21.59 5.86 -4.13
N SER A 643 -21.74 4.85 -5.00
CA SER A 643 -22.83 3.89 -4.86
C SER A 643 -22.73 3.15 -3.51
N LEU A 644 -23.85 2.57 -3.08
CA LEU A 644 -23.85 1.56 -2.02
C LEU A 644 -23.21 0.28 -2.58
N HIS A 645 -22.25 -0.28 -1.86
CA HIS A 645 -21.54 -1.49 -2.26
C HIS A 645 -22.11 -2.72 -1.55
N ASN A 646 -22.13 -3.83 -2.28
CA ASN A 646 -22.48 -5.17 -1.82
C ASN A 646 -23.92 -5.32 -1.30
N VAL A 647 -24.87 -4.63 -1.94
CA VAL A 647 -26.30 -4.64 -1.57
C VAL A 647 -26.83 -6.07 -1.45
N GLY A 648 -27.37 -6.42 -0.28
CA GLY A 648 -27.90 -7.74 0.04
C GLY A 648 -26.86 -8.86 0.07
N GLY A 649 -25.57 -8.50 0.20
CA GLY A 649 -24.45 -9.44 0.17
C GLY A 649 -24.38 -10.18 -1.17
N ARG A 650 -24.61 -9.46 -2.28
CA ARG A 650 -24.70 -10.04 -3.63
C ARG A 650 -23.35 -10.46 -4.21
N SER A 651 -22.27 -9.85 -3.74
CA SER A 651 -20.92 -10.07 -4.26
C SER A 651 -20.02 -10.73 -3.23
N SER A 652 -20.17 -10.37 -1.95
CA SER A 652 -19.41 -10.95 -0.86
C SER A 652 -20.31 -11.20 0.35
N SER A 653 -20.16 -12.37 0.97
CA SER A 653 -20.83 -12.74 2.21
C SER A 653 -20.06 -13.85 2.92
N ILE A 654 -20.33 -14.01 4.21
CA ILE A 654 -19.70 -14.98 5.10
C ILE A 654 -20.77 -15.97 5.56
N GLY A 655 -20.59 -17.25 5.28
CA GLY A 655 -21.58 -18.29 5.56
C GLY A 655 -21.66 -18.69 7.03
N LEU A 656 -22.89 -18.84 7.54
CA LEU A 656 -23.15 -19.30 8.91
C LEU A 656 -23.19 -20.83 9.05
N TYR A 657 -23.49 -21.56 7.96
CA TYR A 657 -23.76 -23.02 7.99
C TYR A 657 -23.17 -23.74 6.78
#